data_AF-A0A819W0F7-F1
#
_entry.id   AF-A0A819W0F7-F1
#
_cell.length_a   1.000
_cell.length_b   1.000
_cell.length_c   1.000
_cell.angle_alpha   90.00
_cell.angle_beta   90.00
_cell.angle_gamma   90.00
#
_symmetry.space_group_name_H-M   'P 1'
#
loop_
_entity.id
_entity.type
_entity.pdbx_description
1 polymer ?
#
loop_
_entity_poly.entity_id
_entity_poly.type
_entity_poly.pdbx_seq_one_letter_code
_entity_poly.pdbx_strand_id
1 'polypeptide(L)'
;KIAVALAVAAIPEGLPAVITTCLALGTRRMAKKNAIVRSLPSVETLGCTSVICSDKTGTLTTNQMSVCRMFIFNKATGKDIQIDQFEITGSTYEPKGDILFEGAKYNCTDRSGLVELAECAALCNDSALDYNETKKIFEKVGEATETALTVLVEKMNVFNTNKSQLSPHELAMASNTVIRQKYRKDFTLEFSRDRKSMSTYVTPTAQGASGGQNPKMFVKGAPESVIERCTHVRCGTEKVPMTANLKQEILKLVHLYGTGGDTLRCLALGTIDNPPQRTDMDLEHATKFITYETNITFVGVVGMLDPPREQVHEAITRCRDAGIRVIMITGDNKNTAEAICRRIGLFTDTEDTRGKAFSGREFDDLSLEEQSEACRHAKMFARVDPAHKSKIVEYLQAHGEITAMTGDGVNDAPALKKAEIGIAMGSGTAVAKSASEMVLADDNFSSIVSAVEEGRAIYNNMKQFIRYLISSNIGEVVCIFLTAALGLPESLIPVQLLWVNLVTDGLPATALGFNPPDLDIMDRPPRNPKESLITPWLFFRYLAIGTYVGFAVVWSSTWWSMHASNGPKLSYWHLKNHFKCRAGGRAWEGINCSVFDDPHPMTMALSVLVTIEMLNALNSLSENQSLIKMPPWTNKYLLYAIALSMSLHMMILYIPFFNTVFHICPLSCEEWFAVIKISLPVIFLDEFLKFTARQYADRGHKSKHVSQNVMSQFKSDITPVDKISNRQALHIE
;
A
#
# COMPACT_ATOMS: atom_id res chain seq x y z
N LYS A 1 -47.33 19.67 -6.96
CA LYS A 1 -46.28 20.18 -7.89
C LYS A 1 -45.09 20.73 -7.11
N ILE A 2 -45.24 21.79 -6.31
CA ILE A 2 -44.18 22.34 -5.45
C ILE A 2 -43.47 21.29 -4.58
N ALA A 3 -44.20 20.39 -3.90
CA ALA A 3 -43.58 19.33 -3.09
C ALA A 3 -42.71 18.35 -3.91
N VAL A 4 -43.09 18.07 -5.15
CA VAL A 4 -42.31 17.19 -6.07
C VAL A 4 -41.06 17.92 -6.55
N ALA A 5 -41.19 19.21 -6.93
CA ALA A 5 -40.04 20.02 -7.30
C ALA A 5 -39.05 20.15 -6.15
N LEU A 6 -39.54 20.39 -4.93
CA LEU A 6 -38.70 20.50 -3.73
C LEU A 6 -37.97 19.19 -3.42
N ALA A 7 -38.63 18.04 -3.61
CA ALA A 7 -38.02 16.73 -3.42
C ALA A 7 -36.89 16.47 -4.43
N VAL A 8 -37.12 16.78 -5.72
CA VAL A 8 -36.10 16.66 -6.77
C VAL A 8 -34.93 17.61 -6.50
N ALA A 9 -35.21 18.87 -6.16
CA ALA A 9 -34.15 19.84 -5.84
C ALA A 9 -33.29 19.45 -4.64
N ALA A 10 -33.83 18.71 -3.67
CA ALA A 10 -33.11 18.35 -2.46
C ALA A 10 -32.21 17.11 -2.62
N ILE A 11 -32.46 16.26 -3.62
CA ILE A 11 -31.77 14.98 -3.79
C ILE A 11 -30.71 15.13 -4.89
N PRO A 12 -29.42 14.84 -4.64
CA PRO A 12 -28.40 14.87 -5.67
C PRO A 12 -28.43 13.55 -6.49
N GLU A 13 -29.33 13.41 -7.47
CA GLU A 13 -29.54 12.13 -8.17
C GLU A 13 -28.32 11.67 -8.99
N GLY A 14 -27.51 12.61 -9.49
CA GLY A 14 -26.28 12.31 -10.23
C GLY A 14 -25.14 11.77 -9.36
N LEU A 15 -25.19 11.94 -8.04
CA LEU A 15 -24.06 11.67 -7.15
C LEU A 15 -23.58 10.20 -7.17
N PRO A 16 -24.45 9.17 -7.08
CA PRO A 16 -24.01 7.78 -7.13
C PRO A 16 -23.29 7.42 -8.44
N ALA A 17 -23.73 7.99 -9.57
CA ALA A 17 -23.11 7.76 -10.87
C ALA A 17 -21.72 8.41 -10.96
N VAL A 18 -21.58 9.63 -10.45
CA VAL A 18 -20.29 10.36 -10.39
C VAL A 18 -19.30 9.64 -9.49
N ILE A 19 -19.70 9.23 -8.29
CA ILE A 19 -18.85 8.45 -7.36
C ILE A 19 -18.36 7.18 -8.03
N THR A 20 -19.28 6.39 -8.59
CA THR A 20 -18.94 5.11 -9.24
C THR A 20 -17.96 5.30 -10.38
N THR A 21 -18.17 6.33 -11.21
CA THR A 21 -17.28 6.64 -12.33
C THR A 21 -15.89 7.05 -11.83
N CYS A 22 -15.81 7.94 -10.82
CA CYS A 22 -14.55 8.37 -10.24
C CYS A 22 -13.77 7.20 -9.62
N LEU A 23 -14.44 6.33 -8.85
CA LEU A 23 -13.82 5.14 -8.24
C LEU A 23 -13.35 4.15 -9.32
N ALA A 24 -14.13 3.90 -10.37
CA ALA A 24 -13.75 3.00 -11.46
C ALA A 24 -12.50 3.51 -12.22
N LEU A 25 -12.43 4.82 -12.47
CA LEU A 25 -11.25 5.44 -13.08
C LEU A 25 -10.04 5.44 -12.15
N GLY A 26 -10.26 5.62 -10.85
CA GLY A 26 -9.26 5.46 -9.80
C GLY A 26 -8.66 4.05 -9.79
N THR A 27 -9.51 3.03 -9.80
CA THR A 27 -9.11 1.62 -9.92
C THR A 27 -8.27 1.38 -11.17
N ARG A 28 -8.62 1.98 -12.31
CA ARG A 28 -7.82 1.87 -13.54
C ARG A 28 -6.45 2.53 -13.40
N ARG A 29 -6.33 3.65 -12.67
CA ARG A 29 -5.04 4.30 -12.37
C ARG A 29 -4.18 3.44 -11.43
N MET A 30 -4.77 2.88 -10.39
CA MET A 30 -4.11 1.95 -9.47
C MET A 30 -3.62 0.69 -10.18
N ALA A 31 -4.42 0.12 -11.08
CA ALA A 31 -4.05 -1.06 -11.85
C ALA A 31 -2.81 -0.82 -12.74
N LYS A 32 -2.62 0.40 -13.27
CA LYS A 32 -1.39 0.77 -14.00
C LYS A 32 -0.15 0.85 -13.09
N LYS A 33 -0.36 1.04 -11.78
CA LYS A 33 0.66 1.02 -10.73
C LYS A 33 0.69 -0.35 -10.01
N ASN A 34 0.32 -1.43 -10.70
CA ASN A 34 0.31 -2.81 -10.20
C ASN A 34 -0.61 -3.10 -8.99
N ALA A 35 -1.53 -2.19 -8.64
CA ALA A 35 -2.50 -2.39 -7.57
C ALA A 35 -3.89 -2.69 -8.15
N ILE A 36 -4.29 -3.97 -8.14
CA ILE A 36 -5.58 -4.42 -8.67
C ILE A 36 -6.63 -4.35 -7.56
N VAL A 37 -7.51 -3.37 -7.62
CA VAL A 37 -8.61 -3.23 -6.66
C VAL A 37 -9.81 -4.07 -7.09
N ARG A 38 -10.32 -4.89 -6.17
CA ARG A 38 -11.46 -5.81 -6.39
C ARG A 38 -12.80 -5.19 -5.95
N SER A 39 -12.77 -4.26 -5.00
CA SER A 39 -13.95 -3.59 -4.46
C SER A 39 -13.77 -2.08 -4.52
N LEU A 40 -14.65 -1.38 -5.27
CA LEU A 40 -14.53 0.06 -5.54
C LEU A 40 -14.47 0.95 -4.27
N PRO A 41 -15.27 0.72 -3.22
CA PRO A 41 -15.17 1.50 -1.98
C PRO A 41 -13.78 1.43 -1.32
N SER A 42 -13.04 0.33 -1.52
CA SER A 42 -11.71 0.15 -0.91
C SER A 42 -10.69 1.15 -1.42
N VAL A 43 -10.87 1.70 -2.63
CA VAL A 43 -10.04 2.79 -3.17
C VAL A 43 -10.03 3.99 -2.22
N GLU A 44 -11.20 4.31 -1.63
CA GLU A 44 -11.36 5.40 -0.68
C GLU A 44 -10.78 5.04 0.70
N THR A 45 -11.14 3.87 1.22
CA THR A 45 -10.69 3.38 2.53
C THR A 45 -9.15 3.36 2.62
N LEU A 46 -8.50 3.06 1.50
CA LEU A 46 -7.03 3.02 1.39
C LEU A 46 -6.37 4.38 1.61
N GLY A 47 -7.07 5.47 1.29
CA GLY A 47 -6.61 6.83 1.62
C GLY A 47 -6.62 7.12 3.12
N CYS A 48 -7.43 6.40 3.89
CA CYS A 48 -7.55 6.54 5.34
C CYS A 48 -6.68 5.55 6.12
N THR A 49 -5.88 4.71 5.45
CA THR A 49 -5.03 3.71 6.10
C THR A 49 -4.08 4.37 7.09
N SER A 50 -4.13 3.88 8.32
CA SER A 50 -3.34 4.37 9.46
C SER A 50 -2.27 3.37 9.91
N VAL A 51 -2.56 2.08 9.74
CA VAL A 51 -1.65 0.98 10.07
C VAL A 51 -1.57 0.01 8.90
N ILE A 52 -0.36 -0.39 8.52
CA ILE A 52 -0.11 -1.44 7.53
C ILE A 52 0.59 -2.60 8.24
N CYS A 53 -0.13 -3.70 8.43
CA CYS A 53 0.39 -4.98 8.88
C CYS A 53 0.89 -5.75 7.65
N SER A 54 2.22 -5.87 7.51
CA SER A 54 2.84 -6.55 6.39
C SER A 54 3.44 -7.89 6.82
N ASP A 55 3.22 -8.93 6.01
CA ASP A 55 4.06 -10.12 6.10
C ASP A 55 5.48 -9.77 5.63
N LYS A 56 6.48 -10.49 6.14
CA LYS A 56 7.86 -10.36 5.70
C LYS A 56 8.08 -11.07 4.38
N THR A 57 7.82 -12.38 4.34
CA THR A 57 8.24 -13.26 3.25
C THR A 57 7.43 -12.97 1.99
N GLY A 58 8.09 -12.60 0.90
CA GLY A 58 7.44 -12.36 -0.39
C GLY A 58 6.86 -10.95 -0.56
N THR A 59 6.57 -10.24 0.54
CA THR A 59 6.10 -8.84 0.53
C THR A 59 7.24 -7.86 0.77
N LEU A 60 7.84 -7.86 1.96
CA LEU A 60 8.99 -7.01 2.30
C LEU A 60 10.31 -7.58 1.74
N THR A 61 10.37 -8.89 1.62
CA THR A 61 11.51 -9.62 1.03
C THR A 61 11.14 -10.23 -0.31
N THR A 62 12.15 -10.61 -1.08
CA THR A 62 11.95 -11.21 -2.41
C THR A 62 11.44 -12.65 -2.36
N ASN A 63 11.50 -13.32 -1.20
CA ASN A 63 11.33 -14.77 -1.07
C ASN A 63 12.32 -15.57 -1.95
N GLN A 64 13.48 -14.95 -2.23
CA GLN A 64 14.57 -15.55 -2.99
C GLN A 64 15.79 -15.71 -2.09
N MET A 65 15.84 -16.86 -1.41
CA MET A 65 16.92 -17.17 -0.49
C MET A 65 18.26 -17.14 -1.23
N SER A 66 19.19 -16.33 -0.76
CA SER A 66 20.46 -16.09 -1.43
C SER A 66 21.60 -16.20 -0.43
N VAL A 67 22.62 -17.00 -0.76
CA VAL A 67 23.85 -17.07 0.03
C VAL A 67 24.59 -15.75 -0.15
N CYS A 68 24.92 -15.11 0.96
CA CYS A 68 25.56 -13.79 0.96
C CYS A 68 26.93 -13.80 1.64
N ARG A 69 27.15 -14.72 2.58
CA ARG A 69 28.47 -14.95 3.18
C ARG A 69 28.79 -16.44 3.26
N MET A 70 30.07 -16.76 3.24
CA MET A 70 30.56 -18.09 3.59
C MET A 70 31.93 -17.98 4.24
N PHE A 71 32.36 -19.00 4.96
CA PHE A 71 33.73 -19.08 5.46
C PHE A 71 34.27 -20.50 5.45
N ILE A 72 35.58 -20.61 5.30
CA ILE A 72 36.36 -21.86 5.36
C ILE A 72 37.64 -21.64 6.18
N PHE A 73 38.24 -22.74 6.64
CA PHE A 73 39.55 -22.68 7.30
C PHE A 73 40.68 -22.76 6.28
N ASN A 74 41.65 -21.84 6.42
CA ASN A 74 42.90 -21.88 5.67
C ASN A 74 43.98 -22.62 6.47
N LYS A 75 44.13 -22.24 7.75
CA LYS A 75 45.12 -22.84 8.65
C LYS A 75 44.57 -22.96 10.06
N ALA A 76 44.81 -24.11 10.69
CA ALA A 76 44.38 -24.39 12.07
C ALA A 76 45.44 -25.21 12.84
N THR A 77 46.72 -24.90 12.66
CA THR A 77 47.83 -25.61 13.33
C THR A 77 48.27 -24.86 14.58
N GLY A 78 48.05 -25.44 15.77
CA GLY A 78 48.49 -24.85 17.04
C GLY A 78 47.58 -23.71 17.53
N LYS A 79 48.14 -22.52 17.80
CA LYS A 79 47.38 -21.33 18.23
C LYS A 79 46.97 -20.41 17.08
N ASP A 80 47.57 -20.58 15.89
CA ASP A 80 47.27 -19.76 14.72
C ASP A 80 46.06 -20.32 13.98
N ILE A 81 44.92 -19.65 14.15
CA ILE A 81 43.66 -19.96 13.50
C ILE A 81 43.38 -18.89 12.45
N GLN A 82 43.39 -19.26 11.17
CA GLN A 82 43.06 -18.38 10.06
C GLN A 82 41.80 -18.86 9.35
N ILE A 83 40.74 -18.05 9.45
CA ILE A 83 39.44 -18.28 8.84
C ILE A 83 39.24 -17.25 7.74
N ASP A 84 39.03 -17.74 6.53
CA ASP A 84 38.84 -16.89 5.37
C ASP A 84 37.35 -16.76 5.07
N GLN A 85 36.88 -15.52 5.13
CA GLN A 85 35.49 -15.13 4.93
C GLN A 85 35.30 -14.56 3.53
N PHE A 86 34.20 -14.94 2.89
CA PHE A 86 33.87 -14.53 1.53
C PHE A 86 32.47 -13.93 1.50
N GLU A 87 32.29 -12.93 0.66
CA GLU A 87 31.00 -12.31 0.37
C GLU A 87 30.53 -12.71 -1.03
N ILE A 88 29.23 -12.89 -1.20
CA ILE A 88 28.63 -13.32 -2.45
C ILE A 88 27.63 -12.26 -2.90
N THR A 89 27.78 -11.78 -4.12
CA THR A 89 26.85 -10.80 -4.70
C THR A 89 25.68 -11.46 -5.42
N GLY A 90 24.61 -10.68 -5.63
CA GLY A 90 23.37 -11.13 -6.27
C GLY A 90 22.34 -11.65 -5.27
N SER A 91 21.18 -11.02 -5.26
CA SER A 91 20.05 -11.24 -4.34
C SER A 91 18.93 -12.11 -4.92
N THR A 92 19.14 -12.68 -6.11
CA THR A 92 18.17 -13.47 -6.85
C THR A 92 18.67 -14.88 -7.12
N TYR A 93 17.78 -15.74 -7.63
CA TYR A 93 18.16 -17.06 -8.13
C TYR A 93 18.86 -17.04 -9.50
N GLU A 94 19.14 -15.87 -10.08
CA GLU A 94 19.97 -15.84 -11.28
C GLU A 94 21.38 -16.35 -10.94
N PRO A 95 21.98 -17.22 -11.79
CA PRO A 95 23.36 -17.69 -11.62
C PRO A 95 24.38 -16.61 -12.02
N LYS A 96 24.13 -15.36 -11.62
CA LYS A 96 24.98 -14.19 -11.82
C LYS A 96 25.33 -13.59 -10.46
N GLY A 97 26.62 -13.38 -10.25
CA GLY A 97 27.18 -12.86 -9.02
C GLY A 97 28.65 -13.20 -8.94
N ASP A 98 29.38 -12.40 -8.17
CA ASP A 98 30.81 -12.55 -7.94
C ASP A 98 31.04 -12.99 -6.49
N ILE A 99 32.11 -13.76 -6.30
CA ILE A 99 32.63 -14.10 -4.98
C ILE A 99 33.72 -13.07 -4.66
N LEU A 100 33.58 -12.39 -3.53
CA LEU A 100 34.50 -11.37 -3.06
C LEU A 100 35.29 -11.89 -1.86
N PHE A 101 36.60 -11.65 -1.88
CA PHE A 101 37.51 -11.87 -0.76
C PHE A 101 38.21 -10.54 -0.47
N GLU A 102 38.10 -10.05 0.77
CA GLU A 102 38.63 -8.73 1.17
C GLU A 102 38.20 -7.57 0.24
N GLY A 103 36.99 -7.65 -0.31
CA GLY A 103 36.41 -6.64 -1.23
C GLY A 103 36.81 -6.78 -2.70
N ALA A 104 37.70 -7.70 -3.05
CA ALA A 104 38.12 -7.96 -4.43
C ALA A 104 37.52 -9.26 -4.98
N LYS A 105 37.24 -9.29 -6.30
CA LYS A 105 36.77 -10.51 -6.98
C LYS A 105 37.78 -11.64 -6.86
N TYR A 106 37.33 -12.80 -6.41
CA TYR A 106 38.17 -13.95 -6.09
C TYR A 106 37.82 -15.17 -6.95
N ASN A 107 38.82 -15.92 -7.40
CA ASN A 107 38.61 -17.17 -8.14
C ASN A 107 38.59 -18.36 -7.18
N CYS A 108 37.45 -19.06 -7.10
CA CYS A 108 37.26 -20.17 -6.17
C CYS A 108 38.12 -21.40 -6.47
N THR A 109 38.69 -21.54 -7.67
CA THR A 109 39.53 -22.68 -8.04
C THR A 109 40.83 -22.75 -7.22
N ASP A 110 41.30 -21.62 -6.70
CA ASP A 110 42.60 -21.53 -6.02
C ASP A 110 42.61 -22.19 -4.64
N ARG A 111 41.44 -22.51 -4.07
CA ARG A 111 41.31 -23.06 -2.71
C ARG A 111 40.52 -24.36 -2.70
N SER A 112 41.19 -25.46 -2.34
CA SER A 112 40.56 -26.79 -2.26
C SER A 112 39.38 -26.85 -1.29
N GLY A 113 39.40 -26.07 -0.20
CA GLY A 113 38.29 -25.98 0.74
C GLY A 113 36.99 -25.44 0.11
N LEU A 114 37.09 -24.50 -0.84
CA LEU A 114 35.93 -23.99 -1.57
C LEU A 114 35.39 -25.03 -2.57
N VAL A 115 36.27 -25.86 -3.14
CA VAL A 115 35.87 -26.98 -4.01
C VAL A 115 35.03 -27.99 -3.21
N GLU A 116 35.51 -28.43 -2.03
CA GLU A 116 34.77 -29.38 -1.19
C GLU A 116 33.47 -28.76 -0.64
N LEU A 117 33.46 -27.46 -0.34
CA LEU A 117 32.25 -26.73 0.04
C LEU A 117 31.21 -26.75 -1.08
N ALA A 118 31.62 -26.48 -2.33
CA ALA A 118 30.75 -26.55 -3.50
C ALA A 118 30.26 -27.98 -3.78
N GLU A 119 31.11 -28.99 -3.59
CA GLU A 119 30.73 -30.40 -3.71
C GLU A 119 29.65 -30.78 -2.68
N CYS A 120 29.82 -30.35 -1.43
CA CYS A 120 28.83 -30.56 -0.38
C CYS A 120 27.50 -29.86 -0.72
N ALA A 121 27.55 -28.60 -1.17
CA ALA A 121 26.38 -27.81 -1.55
C ALA A 121 25.62 -28.37 -2.77
N ALA A 122 26.31 -29.02 -3.71
CA ALA A 122 25.71 -29.59 -4.93
C ALA A 122 25.17 -31.01 -4.75
N LEU A 123 25.85 -31.85 -3.95
CA LEU A 123 25.53 -33.28 -3.80
C LEU A 123 24.55 -33.53 -2.66
N CYS A 124 24.75 -32.83 -1.53
CA CYS A 124 23.81 -32.86 -0.41
C CYS A 124 22.65 -31.92 -0.68
N ASN A 125 21.93 -32.14 -1.78
CA ASN A 125 20.90 -31.24 -2.28
C ASN A 125 19.89 -32.02 -3.14
N ASP A 126 18.60 -31.79 -2.91
CA ASP A 126 17.51 -32.40 -3.69
C ASP A 126 16.80 -31.37 -4.58
N SER A 127 17.16 -30.09 -4.45
CA SER A 127 16.63 -28.98 -5.23
C SER A 127 17.46 -28.69 -6.49
N ALA A 128 16.84 -28.00 -7.43
CA ALA A 128 17.44 -27.57 -8.68
C ALA A 128 17.00 -26.14 -9.03
N LEU A 129 17.64 -25.60 -10.07
CA LEU A 129 17.28 -24.35 -10.68
C LEU A 129 16.77 -24.63 -12.10
N ASP A 130 15.65 -24.04 -12.46
CA ASP A 130 15.06 -24.15 -13.79
C ASP A 130 14.84 -22.76 -14.40
N TYR A 131 14.86 -22.67 -15.73
CA TYR A 131 14.62 -21.41 -16.43
C TYR A 131 13.25 -21.44 -17.10
N ASN A 132 12.33 -20.61 -16.60
CA ASN A 132 10.99 -20.52 -17.15
C ASN A 132 10.99 -19.61 -18.38
N GLU A 133 10.85 -20.19 -19.58
CA GLU A 133 10.85 -19.44 -20.85
C GLU A 133 9.69 -18.43 -20.96
N THR A 134 8.54 -18.74 -20.35
CA THR A 134 7.34 -17.89 -20.44
C THR A 134 7.53 -16.61 -19.62
N LYS A 135 8.05 -16.76 -18.39
CA LYS A 135 8.28 -15.63 -17.48
C LYS A 135 9.66 -14.97 -17.67
N LYS A 136 10.58 -15.63 -18.37
CA LYS A 136 11.99 -15.22 -18.55
C LYS A 136 12.74 -15.01 -17.23
N ILE A 137 12.45 -15.86 -16.23
CA ILE A 137 13.09 -15.82 -14.91
C ILE A 137 13.57 -17.21 -14.52
N PHE A 138 14.60 -17.27 -13.68
CA PHE A 138 15.03 -18.51 -13.05
C PHE A 138 14.12 -18.81 -11.85
N GLU A 139 13.48 -19.97 -11.88
CA GLU A 139 12.58 -20.44 -10.84
C GLU A 139 13.23 -21.56 -10.04
N LYS A 140 12.92 -21.59 -8.73
CA LYS A 140 13.35 -22.68 -7.86
C LYS A 140 12.55 -23.95 -8.16
N VAL A 141 13.24 -25.09 -8.14
CA VAL A 141 12.61 -26.41 -8.08
C VAL A 141 13.02 -27.04 -6.76
N GLY A 142 12.10 -27.12 -5.80
CA GLY A 142 12.36 -27.60 -4.44
C GLY A 142 12.36 -26.49 -3.38
N GLU A 143 13.16 -26.67 -2.33
CA GLU A 143 13.21 -25.73 -1.20
C GLU A 143 14.08 -24.51 -1.48
N ALA A 144 13.65 -23.33 -1.05
CA ALA A 144 14.40 -22.08 -1.23
C ALA A 144 15.82 -22.15 -0.64
N THR A 145 15.97 -22.75 0.54
CA THR A 145 17.25 -22.94 1.23
C THR A 145 18.25 -23.72 0.38
N GLU A 146 17.77 -24.73 -0.33
CA GLU A 146 18.59 -25.63 -1.12
C GLU A 146 18.88 -25.07 -2.51
N THR A 147 17.89 -24.43 -3.15
CA THR A 147 18.12 -23.69 -4.40
C THR A 147 19.16 -22.59 -4.21
N ALA A 148 19.20 -21.93 -3.05
CA ALA A 148 20.26 -20.96 -2.73
C ALA A 148 21.67 -21.59 -2.79
N LEU A 149 21.81 -22.85 -2.36
CA LEU A 149 23.06 -23.61 -2.46
C LEU A 149 23.38 -23.97 -3.92
N THR A 150 22.36 -24.38 -4.70
CA THR A 150 22.52 -24.65 -6.13
C THR A 150 23.02 -23.41 -6.88
N VAL A 151 22.42 -22.25 -6.60
CA VAL A 151 22.83 -20.95 -7.16
C VAL A 151 24.23 -20.55 -6.69
N LEU A 152 24.57 -20.79 -5.42
CA LEU A 152 25.93 -20.56 -4.91
C LEU A 152 26.96 -21.36 -5.71
N VAL A 153 26.71 -22.65 -5.97
CA VAL A 153 27.61 -23.50 -6.76
C VAL A 153 27.78 -22.96 -8.18
N GLU A 154 26.69 -22.46 -8.79
CA GLU A 154 26.79 -21.79 -10.08
C GLU A 154 27.61 -20.50 -10.03
N LYS A 155 27.47 -19.68 -8.98
CA LYS A 155 28.28 -18.46 -8.81
C LYS A 155 29.76 -18.77 -8.56
N MET A 156 30.05 -19.82 -7.79
CA MET A 156 31.43 -20.20 -7.45
C MET A 156 32.22 -20.75 -8.64
N ASN A 157 31.56 -21.49 -9.55
CA ASN A 157 32.17 -22.09 -10.75
C ASN A 157 33.56 -22.71 -10.50
N VAL A 158 33.68 -23.56 -9.47
CA VAL A 158 34.97 -24.03 -8.95
C VAL A 158 35.88 -24.76 -9.95
N PHE A 159 35.30 -25.29 -11.05
CA PHE A 159 36.01 -25.98 -12.12
C PHE A 159 36.23 -25.14 -13.38
N ASN A 160 35.97 -23.82 -13.34
CA ASN A 160 36.10 -22.90 -14.48
C ASN A 160 35.38 -23.39 -15.75
N THR A 161 34.17 -23.93 -15.60
CA THR A 161 33.35 -24.34 -16.73
C THR A 161 33.02 -23.12 -17.60
N ASN A 162 33.17 -23.24 -18.92
CA ASN A 162 32.88 -22.13 -19.83
C ASN A 162 31.35 -21.93 -19.96
N LYS A 163 30.84 -20.83 -19.41
CA LYS A 163 29.41 -20.50 -19.39
C LYS A 163 28.96 -19.56 -20.52
N SER A 164 29.91 -18.97 -21.25
CA SER A 164 29.66 -17.86 -22.18
C SER A 164 28.80 -18.24 -23.39
N GLN A 165 28.75 -19.53 -23.75
CA GLN A 165 28.06 -20.05 -24.94
C GLN A 165 26.82 -20.90 -24.60
N LEU A 166 26.47 -21.03 -23.31
CA LEU A 166 25.36 -21.87 -22.88
C LEU A 166 24.02 -21.13 -22.99
N SER A 167 22.97 -21.87 -23.31
CA SER A 167 21.61 -21.34 -23.26
C SER A 167 21.18 -21.03 -21.81
N PRO A 168 20.20 -20.14 -21.57
CA PRO A 168 19.69 -19.86 -20.22
C PRO A 168 19.23 -21.11 -19.46
N HIS A 169 18.67 -22.10 -20.15
CA HIS A 169 18.27 -23.37 -19.57
C HIS A 169 19.48 -24.21 -19.10
N GLU A 170 20.53 -24.30 -19.92
CA GLU A 170 21.76 -25.02 -19.55
C GLU A 170 22.56 -24.28 -18.46
N LEU A 171 22.51 -22.94 -18.46
CA LEU A 171 23.15 -22.11 -17.44
C LEU A 171 22.61 -22.37 -16.04
N ALA A 172 21.37 -22.84 -15.91
CA ALA A 172 20.74 -23.05 -14.60
C ALA A 172 21.47 -24.10 -13.74
N MET A 173 22.06 -25.12 -14.38
CA MET A 173 22.66 -26.28 -13.69
C MET A 173 24.06 -26.65 -14.21
N ALA A 174 24.74 -25.74 -14.93
CA ALA A 174 26.00 -26.04 -15.61
C ALA A 174 27.11 -26.56 -14.67
N SER A 175 27.37 -25.86 -13.57
CA SER A 175 28.45 -26.22 -12.62
C SER A 175 28.04 -27.38 -11.73
N ASN A 176 26.77 -27.40 -11.31
CA ASN A 176 26.21 -28.49 -10.51
C ASN A 176 26.29 -29.82 -11.28
N THR A 177 26.02 -29.82 -12.59
CA THR A 177 26.10 -31.01 -13.43
C THR A 177 27.53 -31.56 -13.51
N VAL A 178 28.54 -30.69 -13.61
CA VAL A 178 29.95 -31.11 -13.59
C VAL A 178 30.31 -31.81 -12.28
N ILE A 179 29.85 -31.30 -11.13
CA ILE A 179 30.06 -31.94 -9.82
C ILE A 179 29.34 -33.29 -9.75
N ARG A 180 28.09 -33.35 -10.20
CA ARG A 180 27.28 -34.59 -10.22
C ARG A 180 27.85 -35.67 -11.14
N GLN A 181 28.64 -35.32 -12.16
CA GLN A 181 29.34 -36.31 -12.99
C GLN A 181 30.50 -36.98 -12.26
N LYS A 182 31.14 -36.31 -11.30
CA LYS A 182 32.27 -36.85 -10.52
C LYS A 182 31.85 -37.83 -9.42
N TYR A 183 30.60 -37.78 -8.99
CA TYR A 183 30.09 -38.58 -7.88
C TYR A 183 28.73 -39.18 -8.21
N ARG A 184 28.59 -40.50 -8.03
CA ARG A 184 27.28 -41.16 -8.07
C ARG A 184 26.63 -41.03 -6.70
N LYS A 185 25.49 -40.33 -6.63
CA LYS A 185 24.64 -40.26 -5.43
C LYS A 185 23.89 -41.59 -5.28
N ASP A 186 24.20 -42.35 -4.25
CA ASP A 186 23.59 -43.67 -4.03
C ASP A 186 22.27 -43.55 -3.25
N PHE A 187 22.25 -42.76 -2.16
CA PHE A 187 21.05 -42.47 -1.38
C PHE A 187 21.20 -41.20 -0.52
N THR A 188 20.07 -40.67 -0.05
CA THR A 188 19.99 -39.51 0.86
C THR A 188 19.45 -39.96 2.21
N LEU A 189 20.07 -39.50 3.30
CA LEU A 189 19.45 -39.50 4.63
C LEU A 189 18.68 -38.19 4.78
N GLU A 190 17.37 -38.28 4.67
CA GLU A 190 16.44 -37.13 4.67
C GLU A 190 16.51 -36.28 5.94
N PHE A 191 16.16 -35.01 5.82
CA PHE A 191 16.15 -34.09 6.94
C PHE A 191 15.13 -34.50 8.00
N SER A 192 15.58 -34.63 9.26
CA SER A 192 14.67 -34.81 10.40
C SER A 192 14.84 -33.69 11.43
N ARG A 193 13.73 -33.27 12.04
CA ARG A 193 13.70 -32.15 13.01
C ARG A 193 14.52 -32.44 14.27
N ASP A 194 14.67 -33.72 14.62
CA ASP A 194 15.39 -34.15 15.82
C ASP A 194 16.90 -33.88 15.70
N ARG A 195 17.49 -34.20 14.54
CA ARG A 195 18.93 -34.02 14.27
C ARG A 195 19.28 -32.71 13.55
N LYS A 196 18.28 -32.08 12.91
CA LYS A 196 18.41 -30.83 12.15
C LYS A 196 19.53 -30.83 11.09
N SER A 197 19.76 -31.98 10.47
CA SER A 197 20.72 -32.14 9.37
C SER A 197 20.17 -33.05 8.29
N MET A 198 20.84 -33.07 7.14
CA MET A 198 20.63 -33.94 6.00
C MET A 198 22.02 -34.46 5.57
N SER A 199 22.10 -35.67 5.03
CA SER A 199 23.33 -36.14 4.39
C SER A 199 23.08 -37.00 3.17
N THR A 200 24.09 -37.12 2.31
CA THR A 200 24.02 -37.91 1.08
C THR A 200 25.24 -38.81 0.96
N TYR A 201 25.00 -40.09 0.73
CA TYR A 201 26.04 -41.09 0.48
C TYR A 201 26.40 -41.09 -1.00
N VAL A 202 27.68 -40.92 -1.29
CA VAL A 202 28.18 -40.85 -2.67
C VAL A 202 29.36 -41.77 -2.89
N THR A 203 29.43 -42.33 -4.10
CA THR A 203 30.56 -43.11 -4.59
C THR A 203 31.27 -42.34 -5.72
N PRO A 204 32.59 -42.11 -5.64
CA PRO A 204 33.33 -41.44 -6.72
C PRO A 204 33.21 -42.21 -8.05
N THR A 205 32.96 -41.52 -9.16
CA THR A 205 32.99 -42.12 -10.51
C THR A 205 34.43 -42.17 -11.04
N ALA A 206 34.67 -42.89 -12.15
CA ALA A 206 35.99 -42.99 -12.77
C ALA A 206 36.63 -41.64 -13.12
N GLN A 207 35.82 -40.59 -13.34
CA GLN A 207 36.27 -39.22 -13.61
C GLN A 207 36.65 -38.42 -12.34
N GLY A 208 36.17 -38.85 -11.16
CA GLY A 208 36.49 -38.24 -9.86
C GLY A 208 37.55 -38.98 -9.04
N ALA A 209 38.04 -40.12 -9.54
CA ALA A 209 38.86 -41.08 -8.79
C ALA A 209 40.34 -40.69 -8.60
N SER A 210 40.71 -39.41 -8.70
CA SER A 210 42.10 -38.95 -8.53
C SER A 210 42.66 -39.17 -7.12
N GLY A 211 41.83 -39.54 -6.13
CA GLY A 211 42.22 -39.76 -4.73
C GLY A 211 41.68 -41.05 -4.07
N GLY A 212 41.21 -42.02 -4.87
CA GLY A 212 40.68 -43.31 -4.39
C GLY A 212 39.16 -43.51 -4.63
N GLN A 213 38.72 -44.77 -4.67
CA GLN A 213 37.32 -45.17 -4.88
C GLN A 213 36.47 -45.18 -3.60
N ASN A 214 36.97 -44.63 -2.50
CA ASN A 214 36.29 -44.72 -1.21
C ASN A 214 34.99 -43.89 -1.23
N PRO A 215 33.88 -44.46 -0.74
CA PRO A 215 32.63 -43.71 -0.60
C PRO A 215 32.79 -42.58 0.41
N LYS A 216 32.00 -41.52 0.25
CA LYS A 216 31.94 -40.38 1.17
C LYS A 216 30.49 -40.06 1.52
N MET A 217 30.28 -39.42 2.67
CA MET A 217 29.00 -38.77 2.96
C MET A 217 29.18 -37.26 3.09
N PHE A 218 28.35 -36.50 2.38
CA PHE A 218 28.27 -35.05 2.53
C PHE A 218 27.13 -34.72 3.49
N VAL A 219 27.35 -33.82 4.45
CA VAL A 219 26.41 -33.46 5.51
C VAL A 219 26.18 -31.95 5.48
N LYS A 220 24.92 -31.52 5.57
CA LYS A 220 24.53 -30.13 5.82
C LYS A 220 23.52 -30.04 6.95
N GLY A 221 23.55 -28.98 7.74
CA GLY A 221 22.55 -28.82 8.80
C GLY A 221 22.74 -27.60 9.69
N ALA A 222 21.95 -27.57 10.77
CA ALA A 222 22.06 -26.55 11.81
C ALA A 222 23.48 -26.56 12.41
N PRO A 223 24.17 -25.40 12.48
CA PRO A 223 25.55 -25.34 12.93
C PRO A 223 25.80 -26.00 14.27
N GLU A 224 24.99 -25.70 15.29
CA GLU A 224 25.11 -26.25 16.64
C GLU A 224 25.10 -27.80 16.63
N SER A 225 24.11 -28.38 15.95
CA SER A 225 23.92 -29.84 15.90
C SER A 225 24.94 -30.56 15.02
N VAL A 226 25.46 -29.92 13.97
CA VAL A 226 26.48 -30.53 13.09
C VAL A 226 27.86 -30.44 13.75
N ILE A 227 28.22 -29.27 14.30
CA ILE A 227 29.54 -29.03 14.92
C ILE A 227 29.74 -29.94 16.15
N GLU A 228 28.68 -30.27 16.90
CA GLU A 228 28.77 -31.26 17.99
C GLU A 228 29.20 -32.65 17.55
N ARG A 229 28.90 -33.03 16.30
CA ARG A 229 29.24 -34.32 15.70
C ARG A 229 30.53 -34.27 14.86
N CYS A 230 31.19 -33.10 14.82
CA CYS A 230 32.45 -32.92 14.13
C CYS A 230 33.64 -33.32 15.02
N THR A 231 34.48 -34.24 14.53
CA THR A 231 35.73 -34.63 15.19
C THR A 231 36.96 -33.99 14.56
N HIS A 232 36.84 -33.50 13.32
CA HIS A 232 37.94 -32.90 12.57
C HIS A 232 37.47 -31.62 11.84
N VAL A 233 38.44 -30.83 11.39
CA VAL A 233 38.27 -29.63 10.54
C VAL A 233 39.13 -29.80 9.29
N ARG A 234 38.59 -29.43 8.13
CA ARG A 234 39.34 -29.36 6.87
C ARG A 234 40.09 -28.04 6.78
N CYS A 235 41.40 -28.09 6.60
CA CYS A 235 42.24 -26.93 6.29
C CYS A 235 42.90 -27.15 4.93
N GLY A 236 42.34 -26.56 3.87
CA GLY A 236 42.76 -26.87 2.51
C GLY A 236 42.48 -28.34 2.16
N THR A 237 43.52 -29.15 2.03
CA THR A 237 43.42 -30.61 1.79
C THR A 237 43.66 -31.43 3.06
N GLU A 238 44.23 -30.82 4.10
CA GLU A 238 44.59 -31.50 5.33
C GLU A 238 43.40 -31.64 6.29
N LYS A 239 43.44 -32.71 7.09
CA LYS A 239 42.45 -33.03 8.12
C LYS A 239 43.08 -32.83 9.49
N VAL A 240 42.60 -31.84 10.24
CA VAL A 240 43.11 -31.46 11.57
C VAL A 240 42.08 -31.84 12.65
N PRO A 241 42.47 -32.35 13.83
CA PRO A 241 41.53 -32.67 14.90
C PRO A 241 40.82 -31.41 15.43
N MET A 242 39.51 -31.53 15.68
CA MET A 242 38.69 -30.45 16.22
C MET A 242 39.04 -30.20 17.70
N THR A 243 39.65 -29.06 18.00
CA THR A 243 39.93 -28.62 19.37
C THR A 243 38.78 -27.77 19.94
N ALA A 244 38.68 -27.68 21.26
CA ALA A 244 37.65 -26.85 21.91
C ALA A 244 37.74 -25.37 21.50
N ASN A 245 38.96 -24.85 21.29
CA ASN A 245 39.19 -23.49 20.83
C ASN A 245 38.66 -23.25 19.41
N LEU A 246 38.94 -24.17 18.48
CA LEU A 246 38.39 -24.13 17.11
C LEU A 246 36.87 -24.15 17.13
N LYS A 247 36.27 -25.06 17.92
CA LYS A 247 34.82 -25.15 18.07
C LYS A 247 34.20 -23.83 18.54
N GLN A 248 34.83 -23.16 19.51
CA GLN A 248 34.36 -21.86 20.02
C GLN A 248 34.45 -20.74 18.98
N GLU A 249 35.55 -20.66 18.22
CA GLU A 249 35.68 -19.63 17.17
C GLU A 249 34.67 -19.85 16.02
N ILE A 250 34.37 -21.09 15.64
CA ILE A 250 33.30 -21.39 14.66
C ILE A 250 31.95 -20.90 15.18
N LEU A 251 31.60 -21.27 16.41
CA LEU A 251 30.31 -20.88 17.01
C LEU A 251 30.19 -19.37 17.17
N LYS A 252 31.29 -18.68 17.49
CA LYS A 252 31.35 -17.21 17.58
C LYS A 252 31.07 -16.55 16.23
N LEU A 253 31.66 -17.04 15.14
CA LEU A 253 31.37 -16.54 13.78
C LEU A 253 29.95 -16.85 13.33
N VAL A 254 29.45 -18.05 13.61
CA VAL A 254 28.05 -18.41 13.33
C VAL A 254 27.10 -17.49 14.09
N HIS A 255 27.39 -17.20 15.36
CA HIS A 255 26.62 -16.28 16.15
C HIS A 255 26.67 -14.86 15.57
N LEU A 256 27.85 -14.39 15.15
CA LEU A 256 28.02 -13.09 14.48
C LEU A 256 27.18 -13.00 13.20
N TYR A 257 27.20 -14.02 12.35
CA TYR A 257 26.38 -14.07 11.14
C TYR A 257 24.88 -14.11 11.47
N GLY A 258 24.47 -14.88 12.48
CA GLY A 258 23.06 -15.08 12.83
C GLY A 258 22.43 -13.98 13.67
N THR A 259 23.21 -13.18 14.41
CA THR A 259 22.71 -12.13 15.32
C THR A 259 23.28 -10.73 15.07
N GLY A 260 24.35 -10.61 14.27
CA GLY A 260 24.87 -9.33 13.82
C GLY A 260 23.96 -8.66 12.78
N GLY A 261 24.39 -7.53 12.21
CA GLY A 261 23.59 -6.78 11.23
C GLY A 261 23.17 -7.56 9.98
N ASP A 262 23.84 -8.68 9.67
CA ASP A 262 23.52 -9.52 8.52
C ASP A 262 22.32 -10.46 8.77
N THR A 263 22.17 -10.97 10.00
CA THR A 263 21.18 -12.00 10.41
C THR A 263 20.92 -13.09 9.37
N LEU A 264 22.00 -13.79 9.05
CA LEU A 264 22.00 -14.87 8.08
C LEU A 264 21.50 -16.16 8.72
N ARG A 265 20.67 -16.88 7.97
CA ARG A 265 20.44 -18.30 8.20
C ARG A 265 21.72 -19.05 7.86
N CYS A 266 22.40 -19.55 8.90
CA CYS A 266 23.65 -20.28 8.75
C CYS A 266 23.39 -21.79 8.58
N LEU A 267 24.09 -22.41 7.63
CA LEU A 267 24.21 -23.87 7.50
C LEU A 267 25.67 -24.27 7.61
N ALA A 268 25.94 -25.25 8.48
CA ALA A 268 27.25 -25.89 8.53
C ALA A 268 27.30 -27.02 7.50
N LEU A 269 28.42 -27.10 6.79
CA LEU A 269 28.73 -28.10 5.78
C LEU A 269 29.91 -28.93 6.25
N GLY A 270 29.80 -30.24 6.10
CA GLY A 270 30.82 -31.18 6.52
C GLY A 270 30.83 -32.46 5.69
N THR A 271 31.89 -33.23 5.85
CA THR A 271 32.09 -34.50 5.13
C THR A 271 32.48 -35.61 6.07
N ILE A 272 32.02 -36.82 5.80
CA ILE A 272 32.46 -38.04 6.47
C ILE A 272 33.33 -38.76 5.46
N ASP A 273 34.64 -38.73 5.70
CA ASP A 273 35.65 -39.28 4.78
C ASP A 273 35.57 -40.82 4.68
N ASN A 274 35.22 -41.48 5.79
CA ASN A 274 35.12 -42.94 5.90
C ASN A 274 33.74 -43.31 6.49
N PRO A 275 32.68 -43.31 5.68
CA PRO A 275 31.35 -43.68 6.15
C PRO A 275 31.22 -45.20 6.37
N PRO A 276 30.23 -45.65 7.16
CA PRO A 276 29.90 -47.08 7.28
C PRO A 276 29.61 -47.72 5.92
N GLN A 277 29.80 -49.04 5.81
CA GLN A 277 29.41 -49.75 4.59
C GLN A 277 27.88 -49.70 4.43
N ARG A 278 27.43 -49.66 3.17
CA ARG A 278 26.00 -49.61 2.85
C ARG A 278 25.19 -50.76 3.46
N THR A 279 25.80 -51.94 3.62
CA THR A 279 25.17 -53.12 4.22
C THR A 279 24.85 -52.95 5.71
N ASP A 280 25.59 -52.07 6.39
CA ASP A 280 25.49 -51.88 7.83
C ASP A 280 24.54 -50.72 8.18
N MET A 281 23.99 -50.05 7.17
CA MET A 281 23.09 -48.91 7.30
C MET A 281 21.65 -49.33 7.06
N ASP A 282 20.84 -49.26 8.10
CA ASP A 282 19.38 -49.33 8.01
C ASP A 282 18.81 -47.99 7.53
N LEU A 283 18.26 -47.99 6.31
CA LEU A 283 17.70 -46.82 5.63
C LEU A 283 16.19 -46.62 5.89
N GLU A 284 15.51 -47.60 6.50
CA GLU A 284 14.07 -47.52 6.74
C GLU A 284 13.75 -46.70 8.00
N HIS A 285 14.65 -46.73 9.00
CA HIS A 285 14.44 -46.06 10.28
C HIS A 285 15.22 -44.75 10.39
N ALA A 286 14.53 -43.62 10.19
CA ALA A 286 15.10 -42.28 10.27
C ALA A 286 15.76 -41.93 11.62
N THR A 287 15.36 -42.59 12.71
CA THR A 287 15.96 -42.38 14.04
C THR A 287 17.41 -42.83 14.12
N LYS A 288 17.84 -43.77 13.28
CA LYS A 288 19.24 -44.25 13.25
C LYS A 288 20.17 -43.32 12.47
N PHE A 289 19.64 -42.39 11.68
CA PHE A 289 20.49 -41.54 10.82
C PHE A 289 21.50 -40.70 11.60
N ILE A 290 21.18 -40.35 12.86
CA ILE A 290 22.11 -39.62 13.73
C ILE A 290 23.38 -40.41 14.06
N THR A 291 23.33 -41.75 14.12
CA THR A 291 24.50 -42.58 14.45
C THR A 291 25.45 -42.69 13.26
N TYR A 292 24.91 -42.72 12.05
CA TYR A 292 25.69 -42.73 10.81
C TYR A 292 26.37 -41.38 10.54
N GLU A 293 25.75 -40.28 11.00
CA GLU A 293 26.31 -38.93 10.89
C GLU A 293 27.23 -38.54 12.06
N THR A 294 28.17 -39.41 12.38
CA THR A 294 29.21 -39.16 13.39
C THR A 294 30.58 -39.11 12.72
N ASN A 295 31.59 -38.57 13.42
CA ASN A 295 32.94 -38.37 12.87
C ASN A 295 33.02 -37.43 11.65
N ILE A 296 32.23 -36.35 11.68
CA ILE A 296 32.20 -35.36 10.60
C ILE A 296 33.51 -34.55 10.60
N THR A 297 34.08 -34.35 9.41
CA THR A 297 35.10 -33.34 9.13
C THR A 297 34.38 -32.05 8.72
N PHE A 298 34.48 -31.01 9.54
CA PHE A 298 33.89 -29.70 9.25
C PHE A 298 34.60 -29.05 8.06
N VAL A 299 33.86 -28.56 7.07
CA VAL A 299 34.41 -27.91 5.87
C VAL A 299 34.23 -26.40 5.94
N GLY A 300 33.02 -25.94 6.23
CA GLY A 300 32.71 -24.51 6.27
C GLY A 300 31.27 -24.22 6.62
N VAL A 301 30.92 -22.93 6.63
CA VAL A 301 29.55 -22.46 6.84
C VAL A 301 29.16 -21.54 5.71
N VAL A 302 27.91 -21.63 5.30
CA VAL A 302 27.25 -20.70 4.39
C VAL A 302 26.16 -19.95 5.14
N GLY A 303 26.14 -18.63 5.01
CA GLY A 303 25.14 -17.73 5.53
C GLY A 303 24.27 -17.21 4.39
N MET A 304 22.99 -17.54 4.44
CA MET A 304 22.00 -17.10 3.47
C MET A 304 20.97 -16.17 4.11
N LEU A 305 20.45 -15.24 3.34
CA LEU A 305 19.30 -14.46 3.77
C LEU A 305 18.24 -14.42 2.67
N ASP A 306 17.03 -14.09 3.10
CA ASP A 306 15.95 -13.67 2.23
C ASP A 306 16.02 -12.14 2.13
N PRO A 307 16.57 -11.58 1.03
CA PRO A 307 16.92 -10.17 0.97
C PRO A 307 15.66 -9.28 0.93
N PRO A 308 15.69 -8.14 1.64
CA PRO A 308 14.63 -7.14 1.48
C PRO A 308 14.64 -6.60 0.06
N ARG A 309 13.47 -6.21 -0.45
CA ARG A 309 13.39 -5.51 -1.74
C ARG A 309 14.00 -4.12 -1.59
N GLU A 310 14.74 -3.66 -2.59
CA GLU A 310 15.47 -2.38 -2.55
C GLU A 310 14.56 -1.18 -2.24
N GLN A 311 13.33 -1.20 -2.78
CA GLN A 311 12.35 -0.12 -2.67
C GLN A 311 11.63 -0.07 -1.31
N VAL A 312 11.74 -1.11 -0.49
CA VAL A 312 10.99 -1.21 0.77
C VAL A 312 11.46 -0.18 1.78
N HIS A 313 12.76 0.12 1.82
CA HIS A 313 13.31 1.12 2.74
C HIS A 313 12.74 2.53 2.46
N GLU A 314 12.70 2.93 1.19
CA GLU A 314 12.09 4.19 0.77
C GLU A 314 10.59 4.20 1.05
N ALA A 315 9.88 3.11 0.75
CA ALA A 315 8.46 2.98 0.99
C ALA A 315 8.09 3.09 2.49
N ILE A 316 8.88 2.49 3.39
CA ILE A 316 8.69 2.62 4.85
C ILE A 316 8.93 4.05 5.31
N THR A 317 9.91 4.73 4.75
CA THR A 317 10.18 6.15 5.03
C THR A 317 9.00 7.02 4.61
N ARG A 318 8.48 6.83 3.39
CA ARG A 318 7.28 7.52 2.91
C ARG A 318 6.04 7.24 3.76
N CYS A 319 5.86 6.01 4.25
CA CYS A 319 4.79 5.71 5.21
C CYS A 319 4.95 6.51 6.51
N ARG A 320 6.18 6.61 7.04
CA ARG A 320 6.46 7.38 8.26
C ARG A 320 6.15 8.86 8.07
N ASP A 321 6.57 9.44 6.95
CA ASP A 321 6.30 10.85 6.62
C ASP A 321 4.80 11.11 6.50
N ALA A 322 4.06 10.15 5.95
CA ALA A 322 2.60 10.17 5.83
C ALA A 322 1.83 9.85 7.12
N GLY A 323 2.53 9.63 8.24
CA GLY A 323 1.95 9.26 9.53
C GLY A 323 1.32 7.86 9.58
N ILE A 324 1.71 6.97 8.68
CA ILE A 324 1.23 5.58 8.59
C ILE A 324 2.20 4.67 9.33
N ARG A 325 1.69 3.91 10.31
CA ARG A 325 2.50 2.94 11.05
C ARG A 325 2.60 1.64 10.28
N VAL A 326 3.82 1.13 10.11
CA VAL A 326 4.06 -0.20 9.53
C VAL A 326 4.33 -1.19 10.66
N ILE A 327 3.72 -2.37 10.61
CA ILE A 327 3.95 -3.49 11.53
C ILE A 327 4.40 -4.69 10.71
N MET A 328 5.59 -5.21 10.98
CA MET A 328 6.04 -6.47 10.38
C MET A 328 5.48 -7.66 11.17
N ILE A 329 4.89 -8.63 10.48
CA ILE A 329 4.45 -9.89 11.06
C ILE A 329 5.20 -11.01 10.35
N THR A 330 5.85 -11.90 11.09
CA THR A 330 6.67 -12.97 10.48
C THR A 330 6.66 -14.28 11.28
N GLY A 331 6.89 -15.38 10.56
CA GLY A 331 7.18 -16.69 11.15
C GLY A 331 8.64 -16.89 11.56
N ASP A 332 9.53 -15.96 11.23
CA ASP A 332 10.95 -16.04 11.59
C ASP A 332 11.15 -15.87 13.11
N ASN A 333 12.32 -16.27 13.60
CA ASN A 333 12.72 -16.00 14.99
C ASN A 333 12.87 -14.50 15.25
N LYS A 334 12.61 -14.08 16.50
CA LYS A 334 12.62 -12.68 16.92
C LYS A 334 13.91 -11.94 16.53
N ASN A 335 15.08 -12.52 16.80
CA ASN A 335 16.37 -11.88 16.51
C ASN A 335 16.56 -11.58 15.01
N THR A 336 16.22 -12.52 14.13
CA THR A 336 16.31 -12.31 12.68
C THR A 336 15.30 -11.26 12.21
N ALA A 337 14.07 -11.33 12.74
CA ALA A 337 13.05 -10.35 12.42
C ALA A 337 13.47 -8.93 12.85
N GLU A 338 14.14 -8.77 14.01
CA GLU A 338 14.62 -7.47 14.50
C GLU A 338 15.65 -6.86 13.56
N ALA A 339 16.61 -7.65 13.10
CA ALA A 339 17.62 -7.16 12.17
C ALA A 339 17.07 -6.83 10.79
N ILE A 340 16.13 -7.64 10.26
CA ILE A 340 15.44 -7.28 9.01
C ILE A 340 14.69 -5.97 9.20
N CYS A 341 14.01 -5.78 10.33
CA CYS A 341 13.33 -4.52 10.66
C CYS A 341 14.29 -3.34 10.74
N ARG A 342 15.52 -3.50 11.27
CA ARG A 342 16.56 -2.44 11.24
C ARG A 342 17.00 -2.14 9.81
N ARG A 343 17.27 -3.18 9.02
CA ARG A 343 17.74 -3.04 7.63
C ARG A 343 16.73 -2.35 6.70
N ILE A 344 15.45 -2.63 6.86
CA ILE A 344 14.38 -1.96 6.10
C ILE A 344 14.01 -0.58 6.67
N GLY A 345 14.63 -0.15 7.77
CA GLY A 345 14.42 1.15 8.38
C GLY A 345 13.19 1.25 9.29
N LEU A 346 12.58 0.13 9.70
CA LEU A 346 11.44 0.11 10.64
C LEU A 346 11.86 0.44 12.08
N PHE A 347 13.01 -0.09 12.48
CA PHE A 347 13.76 0.34 13.66
C PHE A 347 15.00 1.11 13.22
N THR A 348 15.43 2.08 14.01
CA THR A 348 16.79 2.65 13.84
C THR A 348 17.85 1.67 14.38
N ASP A 349 19.09 1.74 13.92
CA ASP A 349 20.14 0.77 14.29
C ASP A 349 20.39 0.68 15.80
N THR A 350 20.13 1.77 16.53
CA THR A 350 20.33 1.87 17.98
C THR A 350 19.04 1.86 18.79
N GLU A 351 17.86 1.71 18.16
CA GLU A 351 16.57 1.72 18.87
C GLU A 351 16.46 0.51 19.81
N ASP A 352 16.00 0.75 21.05
CA ASP A 352 15.57 -0.33 21.95
C ASP A 352 14.25 -0.94 21.43
N THR A 353 14.24 -2.27 21.28
CA THR A 353 13.10 -3.06 20.78
C THR A 353 12.17 -3.52 21.90
N ARG A 354 12.55 -3.33 23.18
CA ARG A 354 11.71 -3.67 24.33
C ARG A 354 10.36 -2.94 24.28
N GLY A 355 9.28 -3.70 24.41
CA GLY A 355 7.90 -3.18 24.29
C GLY A 355 7.44 -2.86 22.86
N LYS A 356 8.29 -3.08 21.84
CA LYS A 356 7.98 -2.83 20.43
C LYS A 356 8.08 -4.07 19.53
N ALA A 357 8.82 -5.09 19.96
CA ALA A 357 8.97 -6.36 19.27
C ALA A 357 8.56 -7.52 20.20
N PHE A 358 7.61 -8.33 19.75
CA PHE A 358 7.07 -9.46 20.50
C PHE A 358 7.18 -10.76 19.71
N SER A 359 7.47 -11.87 20.35
CA SER A 359 7.23 -13.20 19.79
C SER A 359 5.77 -13.62 20.02
N GLY A 360 5.26 -14.58 19.25
CA GLY A 360 3.90 -15.11 19.45
C GLY A 360 3.68 -15.60 20.88
N ARG A 361 4.65 -16.32 21.47
CA ARG A 361 4.59 -16.77 22.87
C ARG A 361 4.56 -15.63 23.87
N GLU A 362 5.49 -14.68 23.72
CA GLU A 362 5.52 -13.49 24.58
C GLU A 362 4.20 -12.71 24.49
N PHE A 363 3.57 -12.67 23.33
CA PHE A 363 2.28 -12.01 23.14
C PHE A 363 1.13 -12.77 23.82
N ASP A 364 1.12 -14.11 23.74
CA ASP A 364 0.11 -14.95 24.39
C ASP A 364 0.20 -14.93 25.92
N ASP A 365 1.41 -14.80 26.47
CA ASP A 365 1.66 -14.72 27.91
C ASP A 365 1.16 -13.40 28.52
N LEU A 366 0.93 -12.36 27.72
CA LEU A 366 0.38 -11.07 28.17
C LEU A 366 -1.12 -11.19 28.48
N SER A 367 -1.58 -10.39 29.45
CA SER A 367 -3.02 -10.24 29.69
C SER A 367 -3.74 -9.57 28.49
N LEU A 368 -5.07 -9.71 28.40
CA LEU A 368 -5.83 -9.15 27.28
C LEU A 368 -5.69 -7.62 27.14
N GLU A 369 -5.56 -6.91 28.26
CA GLU A 369 -5.34 -5.46 28.27
C GLU A 369 -3.93 -5.10 27.79
N GLU A 370 -2.91 -5.85 28.24
CA GLU A 370 -1.53 -5.67 27.80
C GLU A 370 -1.34 -6.06 26.33
N GLN A 371 -2.07 -7.05 25.82
CA GLN A 371 -2.08 -7.40 24.39
C GLN A 371 -2.62 -6.25 23.54
N SER A 372 -3.71 -5.62 24.00
CA SER A 372 -4.31 -4.46 23.34
C SER A 372 -3.34 -3.28 23.30
N GLU A 373 -2.66 -2.99 24.43
CA GLU A 373 -1.67 -1.91 24.51
C GLU A 373 -0.39 -2.23 23.72
N ALA A 374 0.05 -3.48 23.72
CA ALA A 374 1.17 -3.94 22.90
C ALA A 374 0.90 -3.69 21.42
N CYS A 375 -0.31 -3.98 20.92
CA CYS A 375 -0.66 -3.72 19.52
C CYS A 375 -0.61 -2.23 19.14
N ARG A 376 -0.73 -1.32 20.10
CA ARG A 376 -0.65 0.14 19.87
C ARG A 376 0.77 0.62 19.58
N HIS A 377 1.76 0.01 20.22
CA HIS A 377 3.16 0.44 20.14
C HIS A 377 4.08 -0.52 19.40
N ALA A 378 3.66 -1.78 19.23
CA ALA A 378 4.43 -2.78 18.51
C ALA A 378 4.67 -2.36 17.06
N LYS A 379 5.90 -2.61 16.61
CA LYS A 379 6.31 -2.51 15.20
C LYS A 379 6.55 -3.89 14.61
N MET A 380 6.70 -4.94 15.44
CA MET A 380 7.01 -6.26 14.93
C MET A 380 6.47 -7.39 15.81
N PHE A 381 5.94 -8.42 15.16
CA PHE A 381 5.57 -9.69 15.76
C PHE A 381 6.29 -10.84 15.03
N ALA A 382 6.99 -11.69 15.77
CA ALA A 382 7.78 -12.82 15.26
C ALA A 382 7.22 -14.16 15.76
N ARG A 383 7.49 -15.27 15.05
CA ARG A 383 6.94 -16.62 15.38
C ARG A 383 5.41 -16.58 15.61
N VAL A 384 4.69 -15.96 14.69
CA VAL A 384 3.26 -15.66 14.82
C VAL A 384 2.41 -16.75 14.19
N ASP A 385 1.37 -17.19 14.89
CA ASP A 385 0.38 -18.13 14.37
C ASP A 385 -0.72 -17.40 13.57
N PRO A 386 -1.44 -18.09 12.66
CA PRO A 386 -2.50 -17.48 11.86
C PRO A 386 -3.59 -16.78 12.69
N ALA A 387 -3.92 -17.33 13.87
CA ALA A 387 -4.89 -16.73 14.79
C ALA A 387 -4.43 -15.35 15.30
N HIS A 388 -3.13 -15.19 15.61
CA HIS A 388 -2.58 -13.92 16.09
C HIS A 388 -2.70 -12.82 15.04
N LYS A 389 -2.54 -13.12 13.75
CA LYS A 389 -2.72 -12.13 12.67
C LYS A 389 -4.11 -11.48 12.75
N SER A 390 -5.16 -12.30 12.87
CA SER A 390 -6.54 -11.80 13.00
C SER A 390 -6.81 -11.07 14.31
N LYS A 391 -6.17 -11.50 15.41
CA LYS A 391 -6.30 -10.89 16.74
C LYS A 391 -5.62 -9.52 16.82
N ILE A 392 -4.45 -9.38 16.19
CA ILE A 392 -3.75 -8.08 16.07
C ILE A 392 -4.63 -7.09 15.31
N VAL A 393 -5.22 -7.49 14.18
CA VAL A 393 -6.15 -6.65 13.41
C VAL A 393 -7.33 -6.21 14.28
N GLU A 394 -7.93 -7.13 15.05
CA GLU A 394 -9.05 -6.81 15.95
C GLU A 394 -8.70 -5.78 17.03
N TYR A 395 -7.50 -5.87 17.64
CA TYR A 395 -7.06 -4.85 18.60
C TYR A 395 -6.84 -3.49 17.95
N LEU A 396 -6.25 -3.44 16.75
CA LEU A 396 -6.06 -2.19 16.01
C LEU A 396 -7.40 -1.53 15.65
N GLN A 397 -8.38 -2.33 15.23
CA GLN A 397 -9.74 -1.88 14.96
C GLN A 397 -10.44 -1.35 16.21
N ALA A 398 -10.25 -2.01 17.36
CA ALA A 398 -10.80 -1.55 18.64
C ALA A 398 -10.25 -0.16 19.05
N HIS A 399 -9.02 0.16 18.64
CA HIS A 399 -8.42 1.49 18.83
C HIS A 399 -8.88 2.54 17.81
N GLY A 400 -9.70 2.14 16.82
CA GLY A 400 -10.21 3.01 15.76
C GLY A 400 -9.22 3.26 14.62
N GLU A 401 -8.17 2.43 14.51
CA GLU A 401 -7.19 2.48 13.42
C GLU A 401 -7.75 1.77 12.18
N ILE A 402 -7.64 2.40 11.01
CA ILE A 402 -7.91 1.75 9.72
C ILE A 402 -6.69 0.92 9.35
N THR A 403 -6.87 -0.40 9.33
CA THR A 403 -5.79 -1.37 9.19
C THR A 403 -5.79 -2.00 7.80
N ALA A 404 -4.64 -1.96 7.14
CA ALA A 404 -4.37 -2.76 5.96
C ALA A 404 -3.54 -3.98 6.36
N MET A 405 -3.92 -5.17 5.91
CA MET A 405 -3.22 -6.42 6.19
C MET A 405 -2.74 -7.05 4.88
N THR A 406 -1.47 -7.44 4.78
CA THR A 406 -0.96 -8.17 3.61
C THR A 406 -0.84 -9.66 3.88
N GLY A 407 -1.07 -10.51 2.87
CA GLY A 407 -0.84 -11.95 2.97
C GLY A 407 -0.85 -12.66 1.63
N ASP A 408 -0.27 -13.85 1.56
CA ASP A 408 -0.17 -14.67 0.34
C ASP A 408 -0.78 -16.07 0.52
N GLY A 409 -0.85 -16.56 1.75
CA GLY A 409 -1.27 -17.90 2.09
C GLY A 409 -2.75 -18.04 2.47
N VAL A 410 -3.24 -19.29 2.48
CA VAL A 410 -4.57 -19.65 2.99
C VAL A 410 -4.71 -19.27 4.47
N ASN A 411 -3.60 -19.33 5.20
CA ASN A 411 -3.52 -18.99 6.62
C ASN A 411 -3.82 -17.50 6.89
N ASP A 412 -3.64 -16.63 5.90
CA ASP A 412 -3.84 -15.19 6.05
C ASP A 412 -5.27 -14.77 5.73
N ALA A 413 -6.05 -15.63 5.09
CA ALA A 413 -7.41 -15.32 4.64
C ALA A 413 -8.33 -14.78 5.77
N PRO A 414 -8.30 -15.32 7.02
CA PRO A 414 -9.10 -14.76 8.10
C PRO A 414 -8.68 -13.32 8.48
N ALA A 415 -7.37 -13.03 8.49
CA ALA A 415 -6.87 -11.71 8.83
C ALA A 415 -7.09 -10.70 7.69
N LEU A 416 -6.89 -11.12 6.45
CA LEU A 416 -7.17 -10.33 5.23
C LEU A 416 -8.63 -9.87 5.20
N LYS A 417 -9.56 -10.80 5.44
CA LYS A 417 -10.99 -10.48 5.44
C LYS A 417 -11.43 -9.64 6.64
N LYS A 418 -10.71 -9.72 7.76
CA LYS A 418 -11.06 -8.98 8.99
C LYS A 418 -10.58 -7.52 8.91
N ALA A 419 -9.45 -7.27 8.26
CA ALA A 419 -8.92 -5.92 8.06
C ALA A 419 -9.88 -5.07 7.22
N GLU A 420 -9.87 -3.74 7.39
CA GLU A 420 -10.61 -2.84 6.50
C GLU A 420 -10.15 -2.98 5.05
N ILE A 421 -8.88 -3.35 4.86
CA ILE A 421 -8.28 -3.60 3.57
C ILE A 421 -7.36 -4.81 3.65
N GLY A 422 -7.83 -5.95 3.15
CA GLY A 422 -7.00 -7.08 2.81
C GLY A 422 -6.22 -6.82 1.52
N ILE A 423 -4.92 -7.05 1.56
CA ILE A 423 -4.01 -6.92 0.41
C ILE A 423 -3.38 -8.29 0.15
N ALA A 424 -3.73 -8.91 -0.97
CA ALA A 424 -3.12 -10.19 -1.37
C ALA A 424 -1.95 -10.00 -2.33
N MET A 425 -1.01 -10.93 -2.27
CA MET A 425 0.08 -11.02 -3.22
C MET A 425 -0.40 -11.60 -4.56
N GLY A 426 0.12 -11.09 -5.67
CA GLY A 426 -0.10 -11.55 -7.03
C GLY A 426 0.45 -12.95 -7.27
N SER A 427 1.55 -13.33 -6.62
CA SER A 427 2.01 -14.73 -6.54
C SER A 427 1.23 -15.58 -5.52
N GLY A 428 0.39 -14.95 -4.70
CA GLY A 428 -0.34 -15.60 -3.61
C GLY A 428 -1.42 -16.58 -4.07
N THR A 429 -1.90 -17.37 -3.12
CA THR A 429 -2.96 -18.36 -3.33
C THR A 429 -4.26 -17.71 -3.80
N ALA A 430 -5.06 -18.45 -4.57
CA ALA A 430 -6.37 -17.97 -5.02
C ALA A 430 -7.30 -17.61 -3.83
N VAL A 431 -7.16 -18.34 -2.71
CA VAL A 431 -7.90 -18.08 -1.48
C VAL A 431 -7.54 -16.72 -0.89
N ALA A 432 -6.25 -16.41 -0.73
CA ALA A 432 -5.80 -15.11 -0.25
C ALA A 432 -6.32 -13.97 -1.13
N LYS A 433 -6.18 -14.10 -2.46
CA LYS A 433 -6.69 -13.12 -3.44
C LYS A 433 -8.20 -12.92 -3.36
N SER A 434 -8.96 -13.98 -3.07
CA SER A 434 -10.42 -13.91 -2.95
C SER A 434 -10.89 -13.28 -1.64
N ALA A 435 -10.06 -13.35 -0.60
CA ALA A 435 -10.33 -12.78 0.72
C ALA A 435 -9.88 -11.31 0.86
N SER A 436 -9.21 -10.76 -0.16
CA SER A 436 -8.63 -9.41 -0.16
C SER A 436 -9.42 -8.42 -1.03
N GLU A 437 -9.46 -7.16 -0.61
CA GLU A 437 -9.99 -6.04 -1.38
C GLU A 437 -9.05 -5.57 -2.50
N MET A 438 -7.75 -5.80 -2.35
CA MET A 438 -6.70 -5.41 -3.30
C MET A 438 -5.71 -6.55 -3.54
N VAL A 439 -5.21 -6.67 -4.76
CA VAL A 439 -4.15 -7.62 -5.14
C VAL A 439 -2.97 -6.86 -5.75
N LEU A 440 -1.75 -7.10 -5.27
CA LEU A 440 -0.53 -6.54 -5.83
C LEU A 440 -0.03 -7.41 -6.97
N ALA A 441 -0.07 -6.92 -8.21
CA ALA A 441 0.33 -7.71 -9.38
C ALA A 441 1.84 -8.00 -9.42
N ASP A 442 2.66 -7.19 -8.74
CA ASP A 442 4.12 -7.24 -8.72
C ASP A 442 4.73 -7.67 -7.37
N ASP A 443 3.88 -8.06 -6.41
CA ASP A 443 4.29 -8.51 -5.09
C ASP A 443 5.13 -7.48 -4.30
N ASN A 444 4.93 -6.19 -4.57
CA ASN A 444 5.81 -5.14 -4.07
C ASN A 444 5.12 -4.22 -3.04
N PHE A 445 5.73 -4.08 -1.87
CA PHE A 445 5.26 -3.17 -0.82
C PHE A 445 5.15 -1.70 -1.28
N SER A 446 6.02 -1.25 -2.19
CA SER A 446 5.96 0.13 -2.74
C SER A 446 4.65 0.43 -3.48
N SER A 447 4.04 -0.59 -4.08
CA SER A 447 2.76 -0.49 -4.77
C SER A 447 1.62 -0.18 -3.79
N ILE A 448 1.72 -0.64 -2.53
CA ILE A 448 0.77 -0.28 -1.46
C ILE A 448 0.85 1.21 -1.17
N VAL A 449 2.07 1.75 -1.00
CA VAL A 449 2.27 3.18 -0.72
C VAL A 449 1.74 4.05 -1.85
N SER A 450 2.02 3.65 -3.09
CA SER A 450 1.51 4.32 -4.29
C SER A 450 -0.01 4.27 -4.41
N ALA A 451 -0.62 3.17 -3.95
CA ALA A 451 -2.06 3.06 -3.89
C ALA A 451 -2.64 3.96 -2.78
N VAL A 452 -2.02 4.03 -1.59
CA VAL A 452 -2.47 4.90 -0.48
C VAL A 452 -2.47 6.36 -0.91
N GLU A 453 -1.41 6.80 -1.58
CA GLU A 453 -1.31 8.13 -2.18
C GLU A 453 -2.47 8.41 -3.15
N GLU A 454 -2.77 7.46 -4.05
CA GLU A 454 -3.87 7.57 -5.00
C GLU A 454 -5.24 7.57 -4.29
N GLY A 455 -5.41 6.77 -3.24
CA GLY A 455 -6.62 6.74 -2.42
C GLY A 455 -6.87 8.06 -1.71
N ARG A 456 -5.83 8.70 -1.16
CA ARG A 456 -5.90 10.04 -0.57
C ARG A 456 -6.29 11.09 -1.62
N ALA A 457 -5.71 11.03 -2.82
CA ALA A 457 -6.05 11.93 -3.92
C ALA A 457 -7.51 11.78 -4.36
N ILE A 458 -7.98 10.54 -4.53
CA ILE A 458 -9.36 10.24 -4.93
C ILE A 458 -10.35 10.73 -3.87
N TYR A 459 -10.04 10.55 -2.58
CA TYR A 459 -10.88 11.06 -1.49
C TYR A 459 -11.01 12.60 -1.54
N ASN A 460 -9.90 13.32 -1.73
CA ASN A 460 -9.93 14.78 -1.82
C ASN A 460 -10.80 15.25 -2.99
N ASN A 461 -10.64 14.62 -4.16
CA ASN A 461 -11.44 14.92 -5.34
C ASN A 461 -12.91 14.57 -5.11
N MET A 462 -13.19 13.47 -4.42
CA MET A 462 -14.55 13.05 -4.05
C MET A 462 -15.22 14.05 -3.12
N LYS A 463 -14.52 14.47 -2.06
CA LYS A 463 -14.98 15.51 -1.15
C LYS A 463 -15.40 16.75 -1.94
N GLN A 464 -14.61 17.13 -2.93
CA GLN A 464 -14.79 18.32 -3.73
C GLN A 464 -16.01 18.27 -4.65
N PHE A 465 -16.23 17.19 -5.41
CA PHE A 465 -17.42 17.09 -6.25
C PHE A 465 -18.71 16.82 -5.46
N ILE A 466 -18.63 16.11 -4.32
CA ILE A 466 -19.78 15.93 -3.42
C ILE A 466 -20.27 17.30 -2.94
N ARG A 467 -19.32 18.16 -2.54
CA ARG A 467 -19.62 19.52 -2.07
C ARG A 467 -20.17 20.41 -3.18
N TYR A 468 -19.64 20.30 -4.39
CA TYR A 468 -20.16 21.00 -5.56
C TYR A 468 -21.64 20.65 -5.82
N LEU A 469 -21.97 19.35 -5.91
CA LEU A 469 -23.35 18.90 -6.14
C LEU A 469 -24.29 19.33 -5.01
N ILE A 470 -23.90 19.15 -3.75
CA ILE A 470 -24.72 19.59 -2.59
C ILE A 470 -24.93 21.12 -2.61
N SER A 471 -23.93 21.90 -3.01
CA SER A 471 -24.06 23.36 -3.13
C SER A 471 -25.09 23.76 -4.18
N SER A 472 -25.14 23.05 -5.33
CA SER A 472 -26.13 23.24 -6.39
C SER A 472 -27.55 22.96 -5.85
N ASN A 473 -27.75 21.78 -5.25
CA ASN A 473 -29.03 21.39 -4.65
C ASN A 473 -29.54 22.38 -3.58
N ILE A 474 -28.66 22.96 -2.74
CA ILE A 474 -29.06 24.01 -1.79
C ILE A 474 -29.64 25.22 -2.54
N GLY A 475 -29.02 25.62 -3.66
CA GLY A 475 -29.51 26.70 -4.51
C GLY A 475 -30.87 26.41 -5.15
N GLU A 476 -31.07 25.20 -5.65
CA GLU A 476 -32.35 24.75 -6.20
C GLU A 476 -33.47 24.77 -5.15
N VAL A 477 -33.18 24.28 -3.94
CA VAL A 477 -34.12 24.32 -2.80
C VAL A 477 -34.47 25.76 -2.43
N VAL A 478 -33.49 26.66 -2.34
CA VAL A 478 -33.73 28.08 -2.06
C VAL A 478 -34.58 28.72 -3.17
N CYS A 479 -34.32 28.41 -4.44
CA CYS A 479 -35.12 28.91 -5.57
C CYS A 479 -36.60 28.53 -5.43
N ILE A 480 -36.88 27.24 -5.20
CA ILE A 480 -38.27 26.74 -5.08
C ILE A 480 -38.93 27.33 -3.83
N PHE A 481 -38.21 27.39 -2.72
CA PHE A 481 -38.71 27.98 -1.48
C PHE A 481 -39.05 29.46 -1.64
N LEU A 482 -38.15 30.26 -2.23
CA LEU A 482 -38.39 31.70 -2.47
C LEU A 482 -39.54 31.93 -3.44
N THR A 483 -39.62 31.15 -4.52
CA THR A 483 -40.71 31.23 -5.49
C THR A 483 -42.06 30.96 -4.81
N ALA A 484 -42.14 29.89 -4.02
CA ALA A 484 -43.36 29.51 -3.31
C ALA A 484 -43.72 30.50 -2.18
N ALA A 485 -42.74 30.94 -1.39
CA ALA A 485 -42.95 31.87 -0.27
C ALA A 485 -43.40 33.26 -0.74
N LEU A 486 -42.88 33.73 -1.87
CA LEU A 486 -43.27 35.00 -2.47
C LEU A 486 -44.56 34.91 -3.30
N GLY A 487 -45.07 33.70 -3.56
CA GLY A 487 -46.27 33.47 -4.38
C GLY A 487 -46.05 33.77 -5.87
N LEU A 488 -44.82 33.60 -6.35
CA LEU A 488 -44.45 33.84 -7.74
C LEU A 488 -44.76 32.62 -8.62
N PRO A 489 -44.91 32.79 -9.95
CA PRO A 489 -44.98 31.66 -10.88
C PRO A 489 -43.76 30.74 -10.75
N GLU A 490 -43.96 29.45 -10.98
CA GLU A 490 -42.89 28.44 -10.88
C GLU A 490 -41.71 28.83 -11.78
N SER A 491 -40.53 29.09 -11.18
CA SER A 491 -39.34 29.50 -11.95
C SER A 491 -38.63 28.31 -12.60
N LEU A 492 -38.72 27.13 -11.99
CA LEU A 492 -38.14 25.87 -12.51
C LEU A 492 -39.12 24.71 -12.28
N ILE A 493 -39.13 23.78 -13.23
CA ILE A 493 -39.95 22.56 -13.13
C ILE A 493 -39.09 21.32 -12.83
N PRO A 494 -39.65 20.23 -12.26
CA PRO A 494 -38.90 19.04 -11.89
C PRO A 494 -38.07 18.43 -13.02
N VAL A 495 -38.59 18.44 -14.26
CA VAL A 495 -37.90 17.87 -15.43
C VAL A 495 -36.61 18.63 -15.77
N GLN A 496 -36.60 19.95 -15.57
CA GLN A 496 -35.41 20.78 -15.78
C GLN A 496 -34.35 20.49 -14.71
N LEU A 497 -34.76 20.41 -13.43
CA LEU A 497 -33.87 20.12 -12.30
C LEU A 497 -33.22 18.74 -12.45
N LEU A 498 -33.99 17.71 -12.84
CA LEU A 498 -33.44 16.38 -13.12
C LEU A 498 -32.36 16.40 -14.20
N TRP A 499 -32.53 17.21 -15.25
CA TRP A 499 -31.53 17.35 -16.30
C TRP A 499 -30.29 18.11 -15.82
N VAL A 500 -30.47 19.12 -14.97
CA VAL A 500 -29.36 19.86 -14.36
C VAL A 500 -28.54 18.93 -13.46
N ASN A 501 -29.17 18.30 -12.47
CA ASN A 501 -28.52 17.45 -11.48
C ASN A 501 -27.85 16.19 -12.09
N LEU A 502 -28.43 15.62 -13.15
CA LEU A 502 -27.90 14.40 -13.75
C LEU A 502 -26.86 14.66 -14.85
N VAL A 503 -27.14 15.60 -15.76
CA VAL A 503 -26.34 15.79 -16.98
C VAL A 503 -25.47 17.03 -16.86
N THR A 504 -26.08 18.17 -16.55
CA THR A 504 -25.39 19.47 -16.61
C THR A 504 -24.30 19.56 -15.55
N ASP A 505 -24.62 19.20 -14.31
CA ASP A 505 -23.69 19.19 -13.17
C ASP A 505 -22.93 17.86 -13.06
N GLY A 506 -23.51 16.76 -13.57
CA GLY A 506 -22.87 15.45 -13.55
C GLY A 506 -21.55 15.40 -14.33
N LEU A 507 -21.47 16.09 -15.47
CA LEU A 507 -20.26 16.16 -16.29
C LEU A 507 -19.10 16.91 -15.57
N PRO A 508 -19.26 18.16 -15.10
CA PRO A 508 -18.25 18.85 -14.29
C PRO A 508 -17.91 18.10 -12.99
N ALA A 509 -18.90 17.53 -12.30
CA ALA A 509 -18.67 16.76 -11.08
C ALA A 509 -17.75 15.55 -11.34
N THR A 510 -17.97 14.84 -12.45
CA THR A 510 -17.07 13.75 -12.89
C THR A 510 -15.68 14.31 -13.23
N ALA A 511 -15.61 15.46 -13.88
CA ALA A 511 -14.34 16.09 -14.24
C ALA A 511 -13.52 16.55 -13.02
N LEU A 512 -14.15 16.99 -11.95
CA LEU A 512 -13.52 17.30 -10.67
C LEU A 512 -12.87 16.06 -10.02
N GLY A 513 -13.37 14.86 -10.33
CA GLY A 513 -12.71 13.58 -10.00
C GLY A 513 -11.27 13.44 -10.53
N PHE A 514 -10.90 14.25 -11.52
CA PHE A 514 -9.57 14.28 -12.16
C PHE A 514 -8.71 15.49 -11.75
N ASN A 515 -9.05 16.18 -10.68
CA ASN A 515 -8.17 17.21 -10.14
C ASN A 515 -6.80 16.61 -9.79
N PRO A 516 -5.69 17.34 -10.03
CA PRO A 516 -4.37 16.87 -9.66
C PRO A 516 -4.28 16.75 -8.13
N PRO A 517 -3.51 15.77 -7.62
CA PRO A 517 -3.28 15.63 -6.19
C PRO A 517 -2.51 16.84 -5.64
N ASP A 518 -2.75 17.14 -4.36
CA ASP A 518 -1.92 18.07 -3.60
C ASP A 518 -0.47 17.55 -3.51
N LEU A 519 0.52 18.44 -3.60
CA LEU A 519 1.94 18.06 -3.49
C LEU A 519 2.31 17.50 -2.11
N ASP A 520 1.61 17.97 -1.06
CA ASP A 520 1.80 17.59 0.34
C ASP A 520 0.87 16.43 0.78
N ILE A 521 0.29 15.69 -0.16
CA ILE A 521 -0.69 14.63 0.15
C ILE A 521 -0.11 13.50 1.01
N MET A 522 1.20 13.24 0.87
CA MET A 522 1.96 12.26 1.65
C MET A 522 2.68 12.85 2.87
N ASP A 523 2.55 14.15 3.13
CA ASP A 523 3.13 14.80 4.33
C ASP A 523 2.07 14.99 5.43
N ARG A 524 0.80 14.75 5.11
CA ARG A 524 -0.32 14.83 6.06
C ARG A 524 -0.54 13.49 6.75
N PRO A 525 -0.95 13.47 8.03
CA PRO A 525 -1.32 12.23 8.70
C PRO A 525 -2.58 11.60 8.08
N PRO A 526 -2.84 10.31 8.36
CA PRO A 526 -4.08 9.65 7.95
C PRO A 526 -5.31 10.40 8.47
N ARG A 527 -6.33 10.50 7.63
CA ARG A 527 -7.59 11.17 7.98
C ARG A 527 -8.29 10.42 9.12
N ASN A 528 -8.86 11.16 10.07
CA ASN A 528 -9.75 10.56 11.06
C ASN A 528 -11.03 10.07 10.36
N PRO A 529 -11.41 8.78 10.49
CA PRO A 529 -12.64 8.26 9.89
C PRO A 529 -13.91 9.02 10.31
N LYS A 530 -13.90 9.61 11.51
CA LYS A 530 -15.01 10.39 12.08
C LYS A 530 -15.06 11.85 11.61
N GLU A 531 -14.12 12.30 10.77
CA GLU A 531 -14.17 13.66 10.20
C GLU A 531 -15.38 13.79 9.26
N SER A 532 -16.18 14.84 9.46
CA SER A 532 -17.31 15.15 8.59
C SER A 532 -16.86 15.70 7.23
N LEU A 533 -17.60 15.36 6.18
CA LEU A 533 -17.34 15.88 4.82
C LEU A 533 -17.51 17.41 4.74
N ILE A 534 -18.43 17.96 5.53
CA ILE A 534 -18.76 19.39 5.61
C ILE A 534 -18.45 19.89 7.02
N THR A 535 -17.55 20.86 7.13
CA THR A 535 -17.25 21.56 8.39
C THR A 535 -18.21 22.76 8.58
N PRO A 536 -18.40 23.29 9.80
CA PRO A 536 -19.33 24.41 10.03
C PRO A 536 -19.05 25.64 9.16
N TRP A 537 -17.78 25.99 8.96
CA TRP A 537 -17.38 27.09 8.07
C TRP A 537 -17.75 26.79 6.61
N LEU A 538 -17.49 25.58 6.17
CA LEU A 538 -17.76 25.17 4.81
C LEU A 538 -19.28 25.08 4.53
N PHE A 539 -20.06 24.64 5.52
CA PHE A 539 -21.52 24.67 5.48
C PHE A 539 -22.03 26.10 5.26
N PHE A 540 -21.52 27.07 6.04
CA PHE A 540 -21.87 28.48 5.86
C PHE A 540 -21.52 28.99 4.45
N ARG A 541 -20.34 28.63 3.93
CA ARG A 541 -19.92 29.03 2.58
C ARG A 541 -20.88 28.51 1.51
N TYR A 542 -21.24 27.24 1.53
CA TYR A 542 -22.18 26.68 0.54
C TYR A 542 -23.60 27.17 0.75
N LEU A 543 -24.00 27.46 1.99
CA LEU A 543 -25.28 28.12 2.25
C LEU A 543 -25.31 29.52 1.62
N ALA A 544 -24.23 30.30 1.71
CA ALA A 544 -24.14 31.63 1.10
C ALA A 544 -24.18 31.56 -0.44
N ILE A 545 -23.43 30.63 -1.04
CA ILE A 545 -23.44 30.40 -2.50
C ILE A 545 -24.81 29.93 -2.96
N GLY A 546 -25.37 28.89 -2.33
CA GLY A 546 -26.70 28.37 -2.66
C GLY A 546 -27.79 29.43 -2.50
N THR A 547 -27.72 30.25 -1.45
CA THR A 547 -28.67 31.37 -1.28
C THR A 547 -28.54 32.38 -2.42
N TYR A 548 -27.32 32.68 -2.87
CA TYR A 548 -27.08 33.52 -4.04
C TYR A 548 -27.66 32.91 -5.32
N VAL A 549 -27.44 31.60 -5.56
CA VAL A 549 -28.01 30.89 -6.72
C VAL A 549 -29.53 30.97 -6.70
N GLY A 550 -30.16 30.60 -5.59
CA GLY A 550 -31.62 30.60 -5.47
C GLY A 550 -32.22 31.99 -5.67
N PHE A 551 -31.58 33.03 -5.14
CA PHE A 551 -31.98 34.41 -5.40
C PHE A 551 -31.79 34.81 -6.86
N ALA A 552 -30.64 34.51 -7.48
CA ALA A 552 -30.32 34.87 -8.86
C ALA A 552 -31.29 34.24 -9.86
N VAL A 553 -31.68 32.99 -9.63
CA VAL A 553 -32.64 32.26 -10.47
C VAL A 553 -34.02 32.93 -10.40
N VAL A 554 -34.55 33.16 -9.19
CA VAL A 554 -35.86 33.84 -9.00
C VAL A 554 -35.81 35.29 -9.48
N TRP A 555 -34.69 35.98 -9.28
CA TRP A 555 -34.48 37.33 -9.79
C TRP A 555 -34.54 37.36 -11.33
N SER A 556 -33.96 36.38 -12.01
CA SER A 556 -33.95 36.36 -13.48
C SER A 556 -35.33 36.16 -14.10
N SER A 557 -36.16 35.27 -13.53
CA SER A 557 -37.54 35.04 -14.00
C SER A 557 -38.44 36.24 -13.72
N THR A 558 -38.30 36.86 -12.55
CA THR A 558 -39.03 38.08 -12.18
C THR A 558 -38.57 39.30 -12.99
N TRP A 559 -37.27 39.43 -13.25
CA TRP A 559 -36.70 40.48 -14.10
C TRP A 559 -37.27 40.42 -15.51
N TRP A 560 -37.35 39.23 -16.11
CA TRP A 560 -37.95 39.09 -17.44
C TRP A 560 -39.42 39.55 -17.46
N SER A 561 -40.18 39.15 -16.44
CA SER A 561 -41.61 39.47 -16.34
C SER A 561 -41.87 40.97 -16.11
N MET A 562 -40.97 41.68 -15.42
CA MET A 562 -41.20 43.06 -14.98
C MET A 562 -40.43 44.12 -15.79
N HIS A 563 -39.20 43.82 -16.20
CA HIS A 563 -38.24 44.82 -16.67
C HIS A 563 -37.61 44.52 -18.04
N ALA A 564 -37.78 43.32 -18.59
CA ALA A 564 -37.22 43.02 -19.91
C ALA A 564 -37.86 43.90 -21.00
N SER A 565 -37.02 44.31 -21.96
CA SER A 565 -37.40 45.07 -23.16
C SER A 565 -38.52 44.37 -23.94
N ASN A 566 -38.37 43.06 -24.12
CA ASN A 566 -39.28 42.16 -24.84
C ASN A 566 -40.33 41.50 -23.94
N GLY A 567 -40.32 41.81 -22.64
CA GLY A 567 -41.21 41.21 -21.65
C GLY A 567 -42.54 41.95 -21.48
N PRO A 568 -43.48 41.38 -20.71
CA PRO A 568 -44.83 41.91 -20.53
C PRO A 568 -44.92 43.13 -19.59
N LYS A 569 -43.80 43.55 -18.97
CA LYS A 569 -43.70 44.72 -18.07
C LYS A 569 -44.76 44.74 -16.95
N LEU A 570 -44.96 43.58 -16.34
CA LEU A 570 -45.93 43.40 -15.26
C LEU A 570 -45.45 44.07 -13.96
N SER A 571 -46.39 44.53 -13.12
CA SER A 571 -46.05 44.93 -11.76
C SER A 571 -45.81 43.70 -10.87
N TYR A 572 -45.05 43.87 -9.79
CA TYR A 572 -44.84 42.81 -8.80
C TYR A 572 -46.17 42.30 -8.20
N TRP A 573 -47.16 43.18 -8.05
CA TRP A 573 -48.48 42.81 -7.55
C TRP A 573 -49.21 41.86 -8.51
N HIS A 574 -49.11 42.09 -9.82
CA HIS A 574 -49.66 41.20 -10.85
C HIS A 574 -48.98 39.84 -10.81
N LEU A 575 -47.65 39.80 -10.66
CA LEU A 575 -46.88 38.55 -10.63
C LEU A 575 -47.23 37.70 -9.39
N LYS A 576 -47.34 38.33 -8.22
CA LYS A 576 -47.72 37.65 -6.97
C LYS A 576 -49.16 37.12 -6.98
N ASN A 577 -50.07 37.79 -7.68
CA ASN A 577 -51.48 37.41 -7.73
C ASN A 577 -51.86 36.62 -9.01
N HIS A 578 -50.88 36.06 -9.74
CA HIS A 578 -51.10 35.42 -11.04
C HIS A 578 -52.23 34.37 -11.07
N PHE A 579 -52.44 33.59 -9.99
CA PHE A 579 -53.54 32.63 -9.87
C PHE A 579 -54.94 33.24 -10.04
N LYS A 580 -55.10 34.54 -9.71
CA LYS A 580 -56.37 35.26 -9.82
C LYS A 580 -56.62 35.85 -11.21
N CYS A 581 -55.66 35.79 -12.12
CA CYS A 581 -55.81 36.34 -13.48
C CYS A 581 -57.00 35.70 -14.20
N ARG A 582 -57.14 34.37 -14.13
CA ARG A 582 -58.26 33.63 -14.75
C ARG A 582 -59.62 33.93 -14.13
N ALA A 583 -59.67 34.44 -12.89
CA ALA A 583 -60.90 34.85 -12.22
C ALA A 583 -61.37 36.25 -12.67
N GLY A 584 -60.52 37.01 -13.37
CA GLY A 584 -60.84 38.35 -13.89
C GLY A 584 -60.89 39.45 -12.82
N GLY A 585 -61.06 40.70 -13.26
CA GLY A 585 -61.23 41.88 -12.41
C GLY A 585 -60.59 43.14 -12.99
N ARG A 586 -60.98 44.33 -12.51
CA ARG A 586 -60.48 45.64 -12.99
C ARG A 586 -58.95 45.76 -12.93
N ALA A 587 -58.31 45.07 -11.99
CA ALA A 587 -56.86 45.07 -11.83
C ALA A 587 -56.10 44.28 -12.93
N TRP A 588 -56.81 43.53 -13.77
CA TRP A 588 -56.26 42.69 -14.86
C TRP A 588 -56.62 43.22 -16.26
N GLU A 589 -57.26 44.39 -16.35
CA GLU A 589 -57.59 45.01 -17.64
C GLU A 589 -56.31 45.32 -18.44
N GLY A 590 -56.26 44.81 -19.68
CA GLY A 590 -55.10 44.98 -20.59
C GLY A 590 -54.01 43.91 -20.48
N ILE A 591 -54.15 42.90 -19.62
CA ILE A 591 -53.18 41.80 -19.47
C ILE A 591 -53.80 40.48 -19.93
N ASN A 592 -53.17 39.80 -20.88
CA ASN A 592 -53.57 38.44 -21.27
C ASN A 592 -52.96 37.42 -20.29
N CYS A 593 -53.79 36.57 -19.69
CA CYS A 593 -53.34 35.58 -18.71
C CYS A 593 -52.41 34.49 -19.31
N SER A 594 -52.36 34.34 -20.64
CA SER A 594 -51.41 33.44 -21.30
C SER A 594 -49.94 33.82 -21.09
N VAL A 595 -49.67 35.06 -20.65
CA VAL A 595 -48.33 35.55 -20.33
C VAL A 595 -47.67 34.78 -19.18
N PHE A 596 -48.46 34.22 -18.25
CA PHE A 596 -47.93 33.41 -17.14
C PHE A 596 -47.61 31.97 -17.55
N ASP A 597 -48.06 31.54 -18.72
CA ASP A 597 -47.73 30.23 -19.32
C ASP A 597 -46.55 30.35 -20.31
N ASP A 598 -45.91 31.52 -20.41
CA ASP A 598 -44.77 31.79 -21.29
C ASP A 598 -43.50 31.05 -20.80
N PRO A 599 -42.74 30.36 -21.69
CA PRO A 599 -41.52 29.63 -21.32
C PRO A 599 -40.28 30.52 -21.04
N HIS A 600 -40.28 31.81 -21.41
CA HIS A 600 -39.08 32.66 -21.26
C HIS A 600 -38.62 32.86 -19.79
N PRO A 601 -39.49 33.13 -18.80
CA PRO A 601 -39.08 33.22 -17.40
C PRO A 601 -38.38 31.95 -16.89
N MET A 602 -38.88 30.78 -17.28
CA MET A 602 -38.29 29.49 -16.90
C MET A 602 -36.95 29.27 -17.61
N THR A 603 -36.85 29.70 -18.86
CA THR A 603 -35.61 29.63 -19.65
C THR A 603 -34.51 30.53 -19.09
N MET A 604 -34.87 31.74 -18.65
CA MET A 604 -33.96 32.66 -17.96
C MET A 604 -33.46 32.07 -16.65
N ALA A 605 -34.37 31.55 -15.83
CA ALA A 605 -34.07 30.86 -14.58
C ALA A 605 -33.12 29.67 -14.79
N LEU A 606 -33.42 28.79 -15.74
CA LEU A 606 -32.60 27.64 -16.08
C LEU A 606 -31.21 28.06 -16.58
N SER A 607 -31.14 29.05 -17.47
CA SER A 607 -29.86 29.51 -18.03
C SER A 607 -28.97 30.19 -16.98
N VAL A 608 -29.56 30.90 -16.01
CA VAL A 608 -28.83 31.44 -14.86
C VAL A 608 -28.30 30.34 -13.96
N LEU A 609 -29.12 29.33 -13.65
CA LEU A 609 -28.71 28.17 -12.86
C LEU A 609 -27.52 27.46 -13.51
N VAL A 610 -27.65 27.06 -14.78
CA VAL A 610 -26.59 26.38 -15.54
C VAL A 610 -25.31 27.23 -15.60
N THR A 611 -25.43 28.53 -15.89
CA THR A 611 -24.26 29.40 -15.98
C THR A 611 -23.58 29.56 -14.63
N ILE A 612 -24.34 29.70 -13.53
CA ILE A 612 -23.76 29.78 -12.19
C ILE A 612 -23.06 28.47 -11.84
N GLU A 613 -23.66 27.31 -12.11
CA GLU A 613 -23.05 26.03 -11.76
C GLU A 613 -21.77 25.76 -12.54
N MET A 614 -21.66 26.19 -13.80
CA MET A 614 -20.40 26.11 -14.54
C MET A 614 -19.29 26.96 -13.92
N LEU A 615 -19.63 28.15 -13.40
CA LEU A 615 -18.68 29.02 -12.70
C LEU A 615 -18.36 28.47 -11.30
N ASN A 616 -19.35 27.88 -10.63
CA ASN A 616 -19.20 27.22 -9.33
C ASN A 616 -18.34 25.95 -9.43
N ALA A 617 -18.38 25.24 -10.54
CA ALA A 617 -17.50 24.12 -10.82
C ALA A 617 -16.02 24.57 -10.90
N LEU A 618 -15.74 25.75 -11.48
CA LEU A 618 -14.40 26.35 -11.44
C LEU A 618 -13.97 26.69 -10.02
N ASN A 619 -14.85 27.33 -9.24
CA ASN A 619 -14.61 27.59 -7.82
C ASN A 619 -14.32 26.31 -7.04
N SER A 620 -14.97 25.22 -7.43
CA SER A 620 -14.79 23.89 -6.87
C SER A 620 -13.52 23.20 -7.35
N LEU A 621 -12.61 23.84 -8.09
CA LEU A 621 -11.30 23.25 -8.44
C LEU A 621 -10.34 23.17 -7.24
N SER A 622 -10.49 24.07 -6.26
CA SER A 622 -9.78 23.98 -4.97
C SER A 622 -10.70 24.34 -3.80
N GLU A 623 -10.55 23.68 -2.65
CA GLU A 623 -11.27 24.04 -1.43
C GLU A 623 -10.88 25.46 -0.99
N ASN A 624 -9.60 25.71 -0.72
CA ASN A 624 -9.14 26.99 -0.17
C ASN A 624 -8.24 27.79 -1.11
N GLN A 625 -7.70 27.22 -2.19
CA GLN A 625 -6.86 28.00 -3.10
C GLN A 625 -7.71 28.88 -4.02
N SER A 626 -7.21 30.10 -4.26
CA SER A 626 -7.80 31.04 -5.21
C SER A 626 -7.56 30.55 -6.64
N LEU A 627 -8.49 30.85 -7.55
CA LEU A 627 -8.36 30.64 -9.00
C LEU A 627 -7.14 31.35 -9.58
N ILE A 628 -6.61 32.38 -8.92
CA ILE A 628 -5.35 33.04 -9.33
C ILE A 628 -4.15 32.11 -9.07
N LYS A 629 -4.16 31.37 -7.97
CA LYS A 629 -3.08 30.43 -7.59
C LYS A 629 -3.23 29.08 -8.28
N MET A 630 -4.46 28.61 -8.44
CA MET A 630 -4.78 27.36 -9.11
C MET A 630 -5.69 27.67 -10.30
N PRO A 631 -5.10 27.99 -11.47
CA PRO A 631 -5.89 28.43 -12.61
C PRO A 631 -6.85 27.36 -13.14
N PRO A 632 -7.95 27.76 -13.80
CA PRO A 632 -8.91 26.84 -14.40
C PRO A 632 -8.31 25.79 -15.35
N TRP A 633 -7.23 26.14 -16.07
CA TRP A 633 -6.56 25.25 -17.01
C TRP A 633 -5.69 24.16 -16.36
N THR A 634 -5.61 24.15 -15.02
CA THR A 634 -4.96 23.07 -14.27
C THR A 634 -5.66 21.73 -14.52
N ASN A 635 -7.00 21.73 -14.59
CA ASN A 635 -7.78 20.56 -14.96
C ASN A 635 -8.43 20.78 -16.35
N LYS A 636 -7.76 20.29 -17.40
CA LYS A 636 -8.28 20.38 -18.77
C LYS A 636 -9.60 19.63 -18.96
N TYR A 637 -9.80 18.53 -18.22
CA TYR A 637 -11.05 17.76 -18.27
C TYR A 637 -12.24 18.57 -17.76
N LEU A 638 -12.04 19.42 -16.74
CA LEU A 638 -13.08 20.32 -16.23
C LEU A 638 -13.49 21.34 -17.29
N LEU A 639 -12.54 21.93 -18.01
CA LEU A 639 -12.85 22.87 -19.08
C LEU A 639 -13.61 22.21 -20.23
N TYR A 640 -13.24 20.98 -20.61
CA TYR A 640 -13.98 20.21 -21.62
C TYR A 640 -15.38 19.84 -21.13
N ALA A 641 -15.53 19.46 -19.87
CA ALA A 641 -16.82 19.14 -19.28
C ALA A 641 -17.75 20.37 -19.23
N ILE A 642 -17.24 21.54 -18.83
CA ILE A 642 -18.00 22.79 -18.83
C ILE A 642 -18.42 23.16 -20.26
N ALA A 643 -17.49 23.07 -21.23
CA ALA A 643 -17.81 23.35 -22.63
C ALA A 643 -18.87 22.40 -23.19
N LEU A 644 -18.81 21.11 -22.83
CA LEU A 644 -19.80 20.11 -23.20
C LEU A 644 -21.16 20.38 -22.52
N SER A 645 -21.20 20.68 -21.22
CA SER A 645 -22.42 21.05 -20.50
C SER A 645 -23.08 22.29 -21.10
N MET A 646 -22.30 23.34 -21.41
CA MET A 646 -22.82 24.53 -22.10
C MET A 646 -23.32 24.22 -23.51
N SER A 647 -22.65 23.34 -24.25
CA SER A 647 -23.11 22.91 -25.58
C SER A 647 -24.41 22.13 -25.51
N LEU A 648 -24.57 21.25 -24.51
CA LEU A 648 -25.81 20.54 -24.25
C LEU A 648 -26.93 21.48 -23.82
N HIS A 649 -26.62 22.53 -23.05
CA HIS A 649 -27.57 23.58 -22.72
C HIS A 649 -28.04 24.34 -23.96
N MET A 650 -27.12 24.71 -24.87
CA MET A 650 -27.49 25.30 -26.16
C MET A 650 -28.33 24.32 -27.01
N MET A 651 -28.00 23.03 -26.99
CA MET A 651 -28.76 22.00 -27.69
C MET A 651 -30.21 21.94 -27.23
N ILE A 652 -30.48 21.97 -25.92
CA ILE A 652 -31.86 21.93 -25.41
C ILE A 652 -32.64 23.20 -25.73
N LEU A 653 -32.00 24.36 -25.86
CA LEU A 653 -32.64 25.65 -26.17
C LEU A 653 -32.99 25.83 -27.65
N TYR A 654 -32.13 25.35 -28.54
CA TYR A 654 -32.23 25.65 -29.98
C TYR A 654 -32.82 24.51 -30.81
N ILE A 655 -32.91 23.29 -30.27
CA ILE A 655 -33.56 22.17 -30.96
C ILE A 655 -35.05 22.13 -30.56
N PRO A 656 -36.00 22.31 -31.50
CA PRO A 656 -37.43 22.44 -31.18
C PRO A 656 -38.05 21.26 -30.42
N PHE A 657 -37.50 20.05 -30.57
CA PHE A 657 -37.94 18.87 -29.85
C PHE A 657 -37.77 19.02 -28.33
N PHE A 658 -36.69 19.63 -27.85
CA PHE A 658 -36.43 19.79 -26.42
C PHE A 658 -37.23 20.93 -25.81
N ASN A 659 -37.57 21.95 -26.60
CA ASN A 659 -38.39 23.09 -26.16
C ASN A 659 -39.76 22.66 -25.61
N THR A 660 -40.39 21.65 -26.22
CA THR A 660 -41.67 21.11 -25.76
C THR A 660 -41.54 20.22 -24.53
N VAL A 661 -40.46 19.44 -24.43
CA VAL A 661 -40.20 18.51 -23.31
C VAL A 661 -39.82 19.28 -22.03
N PHE A 662 -38.98 20.29 -22.15
CA PHE A 662 -38.45 21.06 -21.03
C PHE A 662 -39.22 22.37 -20.77
N HIS A 663 -40.23 22.71 -21.56
CA HIS A 663 -40.95 23.99 -21.50
C HIS A 663 -40.00 25.20 -21.54
N ILE A 664 -39.15 25.26 -22.57
CA ILE A 664 -38.12 26.29 -22.76
C ILE A 664 -38.18 26.90 -24.17
N CYS A 665 -37.57 28.07 -24.34
CA CYS A 665 -37.48 28.79 -25.61
C CYS A 665 -36.05 29.30 -25.88
N PRO A 666 -35.69 29.65 -27.12
CA PRO A 666 -34.39 30.24 -27.41
C PRO A 666 -34.27 31.67 -26.82
N LEU A 667 -33.14 31.97 -26.19
CA LEU A 667 -32.85 33.30 -25.65
C LEU A 667 -32.21 34.23 -26.70
N SER A 668 -32.55 35.51 -26.61
CA SER A 668 -31.93 36.61 -27.35
C SER A 668 -30.56 37.01 -26.78
N CYS A 669 -29.80 37.80 -27.53
CA CYS A 669 -28.49 38.30 -27.08
C CYS A 669 -28.61 39.21 -25.84
N GLU A 670 -29.68 40.00 -25.72
CA GLU A 670 -29.92 40.87 -24.56
C GLU A 670 -30.16 40.05 -23.29
N GLU A 671 -30.95 38.98 -23.42
CA GLU A 671 -31.25 38.03 -22.34
C GLU A 671 -30.00 37.27 -21.90
N TRP A 672 -29.18 36.78 -22.84
CA TRP A 672 -27.88 36.17 -22.51
C TRP A 672 -26.93 37.10 -21.76
N PHE A 673 -26.92 38.40 -22.12
CA PHE A 673 -26.12 39.38 -21.39
C PHE A 673 -26.62 39.59 -19.97
N ALA A 674 -27.94 39.56 -19.75
CA ALA A 674 -28.53 39.59 -18.41
C ALA A 674 -28.17 38.33 -17.60
N VAL A 675 -28.20 37.14 -18.22
CA VAL A 675 -27.76 35.88 -17.61
C VAL A 675 -26.31 35.97 -17.14
N ILE A 676 -25.37 36.37 -18.01
CA ILE A 676 -23.96 36.47 -17.64
C ILE A 676 -23.74 37.48 -16.50
N LYS A 677 -24.42 38.63 -16.54
CA LYS A 677 -24.30 39.67 -15.51
C LYS A 677 -24.71 39.20 -14.12
N ILE A 678 -25.78 38.41 -14.02
CA ILE A 678 -26.25 37.90 -12.73
C ILE A 678 -25.49 36.63 -12.32
N SER A 679 -24.91 35.87 -13.24
CA SER A 679 -24.17 34.64 -12.90
C SER A 679 -22.71 34.90 -12.50
N LEU A 680 -22.00 35.80 -13.18
CA LEU A 680 -20.57 36.04 -12.97
C LEU A 680 -20.16 36.40 -11.53
N PRO A 681 -20.94 37.17 -10.74
CA PRO A 681 -20.56 37.52 -9.37
C PRO A 681 -20.37 36.34 -8.41
N VAL A 682 -20.85 35.14 -8.75
CA VAL A 682 -20.61 33.94 -7.93
C VAL A 682 -19.12 33.62 -7.76
N ILE A 683 -18.28 33.92 -8.76
CA ILE A 683 -16.82 33.74 -8.67
C ILE A 683 -16.24 34.68 -7.61
N PHE A 684 -16.63 35.96 -7.65
CA PHE A 684 -16.12 36.94 -6.71
C PHE A 684 -16.59 36.67 -5.28
N LEU A 685 -17.85 36.23 -5.13
CA LEU A 685 -18.40 35.80 -3.85
C LEU A 685 -17.57 34.65 -3.25
N ASP A 686 -17.33 33.60 -4.03
CA ASP A 686 -16.56 32.46 -3.54
C ASP A 686 -15.08 32.79 -3.30
N GLU A 687 -14.46 33.61 -4.15
CA GLU A 687 -13.09 34.08 -3.94
C GLU A 687 -12.93 34.87 -2.64
N PHE A 688 -13.92 35.70 -2.30
CA PHE A 688 -13.98 36.39 -1.01
C PHE A 688 -14.13 35.40 0.16
N LEU A 689 -15.01 34.40 0.04
CA LEU A 689 -15.19 33.36 1.05
C LEU A 689 -13.93 32.49 1.22
N LYS A 690 -13.22 32.14 0.14
CA LYS A 690 -11.92 31.48 0.19
C LYS A 690 -10.86 32.36 0.85
N PHE A 691 -10.84 33.66 0.55
CA PHE A 691 -9.89 34.60 1.16
C PHE A 691 -10.07 34.70 2.68
N THR A 692 -11.32 34.82 3.14
CA THR A 692 -11.64 34.85 4.57
C THR A 692 -11.29 33.54 5.27
N ALA A 693 -11.53 32.38 4.64
CA ALA A 693 -11.11 31.07 5.14
C ALA A 693 -9.59 31.02 5.39
N ARG A 694 -8.79 31.43 4.41
CA ARG A 694 -7.31 31.42 4.49
C ARG A 694 -6.76 32.34 5.59
N GLN A 695 -7.38 33.51 5.80
CA GLN A 695 -6.87 34.50 6.76
C GLN A 695 -7.31 34.21 8.20
N TYR A 696 -8.54 33.76 8.40
CA TYR A 696 -9.16 33.70 9.74
C TYR A 696 -9.44 32.27 10.23
N ALA A 697 -9.83 31.34 9.34
CA ALA A 697 -10.16 29.97 9.74
C ALA A 697 -8.91 29.08 9.90
N ASP A 698 -8.00 29.11 8.91
CA ASP A 698 -6.82 28.22 8.89
C ASP A 698 -5.74 28.63 9.92
N ARG A 699 -5.63 29.93 10.26
CA ARG A 699 -4.70 30.41 11.32
C ARG A 699 -5.13 29.97 12.72
N GLY A 700 -6.44 29.91 12.98
CA GLY A 700 -6.98 29.44 14.27
C GLY A 700 -6.67 27.97 14.55
N HIS A 701 -6.57 27.14 13.51
CA HIS A 701 -6.26 25.71 13.64
C HIS A 701 -4.74 25.45 13.82
N LYS A 702 -3.88 26.21 13.12
CA LYS A 702 -2.43 26.16 13.33
C LYS A 702 -2.02 26.57 14.75
N SER A 703 -2.68 27.58 15.34
CA SER A 703 -2.39 28.00 16.71
C SER A 703 -2.79 26.98 17.77
N LYS A 704 -3.84 26.16 17.54
CA LYS A 704 -4.28 25.13 18.50
C LYS A 704 -3.42 23.86 18.46
N HIS A 705 -2.93 23.45 17.29
CA HIS A 705 -2.03 22.29 17.17
C HIS A 705 -0.64 22.55 17.76
N VAL A 706 -0.10 23.78 17.62
CA VAL A 706 1.16 24.14 18.27
C VAL A 706 1.00 24.11 19.79
N SER A 707 -0.09 24.64 20.34
CA SER A 707 -0.33 24.59 21.79
C SER A 707 -0.56 23.17 22.33
N GLN A 708 -1.23 22.27 21.59
CA GLN A 708 -1.42 20.88 22.02
C GLN A 708 -0.13 20.05 21.94
N ASN A 709 0.72 20.27 20.92
CA ASN A 709 2.01 19.58 20.81
C ASN A 709 3.01 20.07 21.87
N VAL A 710 3.00 21.36 22.22
CA VAL A 710 3.82 21.89 23.32
C VAL A 710 3.34 21.35 24.67
N MET A 711 2.03 21.18 24.86
CA MET A 711 1.46 20.71 26.12
C MET A 711 1.53 19.18 26.29
N SER A 712 1.63 18.41 25.20
CA SER A 712 1.95 16.97 25.24
C SER A 712 3.44 16.71 25.45
N GLN A 713 4.33 17.51 24.86
CA GLN A 713 5.77 17.50 25.19
C GLN A 713 6.03 17.90 26.65
N PHE A 714 5.34 18.92 27.16
CA PHE A 714 5.47 19.30 28.58
C PHE A 714 4.95 18.23 29.56
N LYS A 715 4.01 17.37 29.14
CA LYS A 715 3.52 16.24 29.95
C LYS A 715 4.40 15.00 29.87
N SER A 716 5.14 14.80 28.77
CA SER A 716 6.12 13.70 28.69
C SER A 716 7.42 14.00 29.44
N ASP A 717 7.76 15.28 29.62
CA ASP A 717 9.02 15.70 30.25
C ASP A 717 8.91 15.91 31.78
N ILE A 718 7.71 15.81 32.36
CA ILE A 718 7.49 15.95 33.81
C ILE A 718 6.86 14.67 34.38
N THR A 719 7.71 13.68 34.70
CA THR A 719 7.67 12.66 35.77
C THR A 719 8.34 11.35 35.29
N PRO A 720 9.17 10.67 36.13
CA PRO A 720 8.99 10.49 37.56
C PRO A 720 10.19 10.92 38.43
N VAL A 721 9.95 11.86 39.36
CA VAL A 721 10.83 12.07 40.54
C VAL A 721 10.15 11.56 41.83
N ASP A 722 8.85 11.31 41.84
CA ASP A 722 8.16 10.80 43.03
C ASP A 722 8.03 9.28 43.03
N LYS A 723 9.13 8.56 43.33
CA LYS A 723 9.06 7.16 43.80
C LYS A 723 10.30 6.62 44.53
N ILE A 724 11.17 7.47 45.12
CA ILE A 724 12.36 7.02 45.88
C ILE A 724 12.43 7.55 47.33
N SER A 725 11.36 8.03 47.96
CA SER A 725 11.46 8.55 49.36
C SER A 725 10.65 7.83 50.44
N ASN A 726 10.13 6.62 50.22
CA ASN A 726 9.33 5.90 51.24
C ASN A 726 9.86 4.51 51.62
N ARG A 727 11.18 4.34 51.75
CA ARG A 727 11.78 3.09 52.26
C ARG A 727 12.87 3.24 53.33
N GLN A 728 12.98 4.39 53.98
CA GLN A 728 13.88 4.58 55.12
C GLN A 728 13.23 5.45 56.21
N ALA A 729 12.27 4.89 56.96
CA ALA A 729 11.87 5.37 58.28
C ALA A 729 10.93 4.35 58.91
N LEU A 730 11.47 3.30 59.52
CA LEU A 730 10.80 2.48 60.54
C LEU A 730 11.87 1.61 61.23
N HIS A 731 12.77 2.30 61.92
CA HIS A 731 13.53 1.81 63.06
C HIS A 731 14.00 3.04 63.83
N ILE A 732 13.34 3.30 64.95
CA ILE A 732 13.85 3.86 66.22
C ILE A 732 12.62 4.35 67.01
N GLU A 733 12.50 3.77 68.22
CA GLU A 733 11.53 3.96 69.32
C GLU A 733 10.09 3.45 69.15
#